data_AF-A0A2V6C9Y3-F1
#
_entry.id   AF-A0A2V6C9Y3-F1
#
_cell.length_a   1.000
_cell.length_b   1.000
_cell.length_c   1.000
_cell.angle_alpha   90.00
_cell.angle_beta   90.00
_cell.angle_gamma   90.00
#
_symmetry.space_group_name_H-M   'P 1'
#
loop_
_entity.id
_entity.type
_entity.pdbx_description
1 polymer ?
#
loop_
_entity_poly.entity_id
_entity_poly.type
_entity_poly.pdbx_seq_one_letter_code
_entity_poly.pdbx_strand_id
1 'polypeptide(L)'
;PNIIGKPVHISRHPAPLTVVGVMPPGVRFLPDPSTASEPNYDVNALVDFWLPVAPDETRPKNRGWNAVARLRDGAALEQAQAEVAALSGRHAQTDPDLEGITAKVLLVRDELNHEGRRLLIPLLGAVALVFLIACGNVAGLLLARGLQRQPEYAIRSAMGAGRWRLFRQVLIESMALALVGSVFGAGLAAGAVKLFKAIGGHAIPRSDAVTVGWHVLAFGLVAALIAAAFAGLLPAVRASFLDPYPALKGTRSSAGRAERRLLGGVATFQIALTLALLVGAALLIRTVSNLARLRPGYDTQNILALTVTCVQRDQWKDFHTRALERVSALPGVRQAAFVWGLPLTGNKWSGDMEIIGQPGSSKLRDQMNLPLRSVTPDYFDALGIKFVDGRGFRPSDNSEAPAVAVVNEALAERYFPKAHPIGMKLRFVGDTNRTIEVVGVVSNTRTEALSQRAEPEIYFPFWQSSAFSKHLIVRTSSDPRQLAAIVKRELHSVDPTAAVEHVKTMTDIRRESVAPRTFAMRLLVGFALVASALALVGIYGVLSLSVGARTKEIAVRIAIGAQWHEVLRMVLGEGFRLIALGVLLGAIIAVSLGRVLETFLFEAKPADPITLGGAALVFAAVGSLACLLPAFRAARVDPMEALRYE
;
A
#
# COMPACT_ATOMS: atom_id res chain seq x y z
N PRO A 1 14.25 -34.45 -11.90
CA PRO A 1 15.61 -34.98 -12.18
C PRO A 1 15.80 -35.51 -13.62
N ASN A 2 14.84 -36.27 -14.17
CA ASN A 2 14.96 -36.97 -15.46
C ASN A 2 14.94 -36.09 -16.74
N ILE A 3 15.12 -34.77 -16.59
CA ILE A 3 15.23 -33.82 -17.71
C ILE A 3 16.68 -33.34 -17.94
N ILE A 4 17.59 -33.61 -17.00
CA ILE A 4 19.01 -33.24 -17.13
C ILE A 4 19.60 -33.92 -18.38
N GLY A 5 20.36 -33.17 -19.17
CA GLY A 5 20.94 -33.59 -20.43
C GLY A 5 19.99 -33.54 -21.63
N LYS A 6 18.70 -33.26 -21.43
CA LYS A 6 17.74 -33.15 -22.55
C LYS A 6 17.78 -31.76 -23.19
N PRO A 7 17.61 -31.67 -24.53
CA PRO A 7 17.45 -30.41 -25.23
C PRO A 7 16.07 -29.80 -24.96
N VAL A 8 16.03 -28.50 -24.74
CA VAL A 8 14.81 -27.68 -24.63
C VAL A 8 14.90 -26.58 -25.67
N HIS A 9 13.84 -26.44 -26.45
CA HIS A 9 13.72 -25.34 -27.41
C HIS A 9 13.11 -24.15 -26.67
N ILE A 10 13.89 -23.07 -26.57
CA ILE A 10 13.44 -21.81 -25.98
C ILE A 10 13.40 -20.77 -27.09
N SER A 11 12.27 -20.08 -27.19
CA SER A 11 12.12 -18.90 -28.03
C SER A 11 13.32 -17.96 -27.88
N ARG A 12 13.82 -17.41 -28.98
CA ARG A 12 15.02 -16.53 -29.04
C ARG A 12 16.39 -17.22 -28.98
N HIS A 13 16.46 -18.56 -28.85
CA HIS A 13 17.71 -19.30 -29.00
C HIS A 13 17.73 -20.07 -30.34
N PRO A 14 18.77 -19.87 -31.18
CA PRO A 14 18.85 -20.52 -32.49
C PRO A 14 19.12 -22.03 -32.40
N ALA A 15 19.72 -22.48 -31.29
CA ALA A 15 19.97 -23.87 -31.00
C ALA A 15 19.21 -24.30 -29.74
N PRO A 16 18.77 -25.57 -29.66
CA PRO A 16 18.20 -26.10 -28.43
C PRO A 16 19.21 -26.01 -27.28
N LEU A 17 18.70 -25.62 -26.11
CA LEU A 17 19.50 -25.49 -24.89
C LEU A 17 19.46 -26.79 -24.10
N THR A 18 20.60 -27.25 -23.61
CA THR A 18 20.69 -28.47 -22.80
C THR A 18 20.44 -28.14 -21.33
N VAL A 19 19.54 -28.89 -20.69
CA VAL A 19 19.28 -28.73 -19.25
C VAL A 19 20.45 -29.29 -18.44
N VAL A 20 21.17 -28.42 -17.71
CA VAL A 20 22.33 -28.81 -16.89
C VAL A 20 22.00 -29.07 -15.42
N GLY A 21 20.82 -28.64 -14.96
CA GLY A 21 20.41 -28.78 -13.56
C GLY A 21 18.93 -28.48 -13.35
N VAL A 22 18.40 -28.88 -12.19
CA VAL A 22 17.01 -28.65 -11.80
C VAL A 22 17.01 -28.02 -10.41
N MET A 23 16.40 -26.84 -10.28
CA MET A 23 16.23 -26.16 -8.99
C MET A 23 15.22 -26.90 -8.10
N PRO A 24 15.34 -26.79 -6.76
CA PRO A 24 14.30 -27.26 -5.85
C PRO A 24 12.92 -26.68 -6.19
N PRO A 25 11.82 -27.40 -5.92
CA PRO A 25 10.48 -26.88 -6.18
C PRO A 25 10.21 -25.60 -5.37
N GLY A 26 9.51 -24.64 -5.98
CA GLY A 26 9.08 -23.41 -5.31
C GLY A 26 10.13 -22.29 -5.25
N VAL A 27 11.28 -22.44 -5.93
CA VAL A 27 12.21 -21.32 -6.14
C VAL A 27 11.54 -20.27 -7.01
N ARG A 28 11.37 -19.07 -6.46
CA ARG A 28 10.88 -17.89 -7.17
C ARG A 28 12.04 -17.07 -7.69
N PHE A 29 11.85 -16.35 -8.79
CA PHE A 29 12.84 -15.40 -9.27
C PHE A 29 13.02 -14.30 -8.23
N LEU A 30 14.23 -13.77 -8.13
CA LEU A 30 14.49 -12.52 -7.42
C LEU A 30 14.34 -11.42 -8.46
N PRO A 31 13.17 -10.76 -8.59
CA PRO A 31 13.04 -9.66 -9.54
C PRO A 31 14.10 -8.62 -9.28
N ASP A 32 14.50 -7.94 -10.34
CA ASP A 32 15.14 -6.64 -10.19
C ASP A 32 14.19 -5.78 -9.31
N PRO A 33 14.69 -5.21 -8.20
CA PRO A 33 13.87 -4.38 -7.31
C PRO A 33 13.12 -3.25 -8.01
N SER A 34 13.69 -2.71 -9.09
CA SER A 34 13.00 -1.73 -9.93
C SER A 34 11.85 -2.36 -10.72
N THR A 35 12.03 -3.59 -11.21
CA THR A 35 10.99 -4.37 -11.90
C THR A 35 9.92 -4.94 -10.94
N ALA A 36 10.21 -5.07 -9.65
CA ALA A 36 9.23 -5.55 -8.65
C ALA A 36 8.05 -4.56 -8.46
N SER A 37 8.23 -3.31 -8.88
CA SER A 37 7.19 -2.27 -8.91
C SER A 37 6.34 -2.28 -10.19
N GLU A 38 6.65 -3.16 -11.15
CA GLU A 38 5.93 -3.28 -12.41
C GLU A 38 4.55 -3.93 -12.22
N PRO A 39 3.45 -3.27 -12.60
CA PRO A 39 2.11 -3.81 -12.38
C PRO A 39 1.80 -5.10 -13.16
N ASN A 40 2.58 -5.44 -14.18
CA ASN A 40 2.46 -6.70 -14.92
C ASN A 40 3.51 -7.76 -14.54
N TYR A 41 4.44 -7.43 -13.64
CA TYR A 41 5.42 -8.40 -13.17
C TYR A 41 4.79 -9.22 -12.05
N ASP A 42 4.53 -10.49 -12.35
CA ASP A 42 4.05 -11.42 -11.33
C ASP A 42 5.22 -11.86 -10.44
N VAL A 43 5.42 -11.12 -9.36
CA VAL A 43 6.32 -11.47 -8.24
C VAL A 43 6.02 -12.83 -7.59
N ASN A 44 4.88 -13.46 -7.91
CA ASN A 44 4.54 -14.82 -7.50
C ASN A 44 4.80 -15.87 -8.58
N ALA A 45 5.18 -15.47 -9.79
CA ALA A 45 5.49 -16.39 -10.87
C ALA A 45 6.65 -17.31 -10.45
N LEU A 46 6.48 -18.59 -10.78
CA LEU A 46 7.54 -19.56 -10.67
C LEU A 46 8.50 -19.37 -11.85
N VAL A 47 9.78 -19.65 -11.62
CA VAL A 47 10.77 -19.62 -12.69
C VAL A 47 10.82 -20.98 -13.34
N ASP A 48 10.42 -21.02 -14.60
CA ASP A 48 10.47 -22.25 -15.38
C ASP A 48 11.89 -22.56 -15.87
N PHE A 49 12.67 -21.53 -16.22
CA PHE A 49 14.03 -21.68 -16.75
C PHE A 49 15.01 -20.65 -16.19
N TRP A 50 16.23 -21.10 -15.89
CA TRP A 50 17.38 -20.27 -15.58
C TRP A 50 18.42 -20.43 -16.68
N LEU A 51 18.87 -19.32 -17.25
CA LEU A 51 19.85 -19.30 -18.32
C LEU A 51 21.12 -18.59 -17.84
N PRO A 52 22.31 -19.19 -18.04
CA PRO A 52 23.56 -18.48 -17.77
C PRO A 52 23.69 -17.32 -18.77
N VAL A 53 23.83 -16.11 -18.25
CA VAL A 53 24.11 -14.93 -19.08
C VAL A 53 25.60 -14.65 -18.96
N ALA A 54 26.32 -14.71 -20.08
CA ALA A 54 27.68 -14.22 -20.15
C ALA A 54 27.66 -12.68 -20.27
N PRO A 55 28.51 -11.94 -19.55
CA PRO A 55 28.67 -10.51 -19.76
C PRO A 55 29.05 -10.26 -21.23
N ASP A 56 28.43 -9.26 -21.84
CA ASP A 56 28.82 -8.81 -23.17
C ASP A 56 30.12 -8.00 -23.05
N GLU A 57 31.24 -8.61 -23.45
CA GLU A 57 32.58 -7.99 -23.40
C GLU A 57 32.65 -6.70 -24.23
N THR A 58 31.72 -6.49 -25.18
CA THR A 58 31.68 -5.29 -26.01
C THR A 58 31.00 -4.10 -25.32
N ARG A 59 30.31 -4.32 -24.19
CA ARG A 59 29.59 -3.29 -23.43
C ARG A 59 29.81 -3.43 -21.91
N PRO A 60 31.07 -3.38 -21.44
CA PRO A 60 31.41 -3.67 -20.04
C PRO A 60 30.82 -2.65 -19.04
N LYS A 61 30.44 -1.45 -19.50
CA LYS A 61 29.91 -0.34 -18.68
C LYS A 61 28.37 -0.25 -18.63
N ASN A 62 27.67 -1.28 -19.10
CA ASN A 62 26.20 -1.22 -19.14
C ASN A 62 25.59 -1.24 -17.73
N ARG A 63 24.79 -0.22 -17.41
CA ARG A 63 24.15 0.00 -16.10
C ARG A 63 23.00 -0.97 -15.79
N GLY A 64 22.62 -1.83 -16.73
CA GLY A 64 21.44 -2.69 -16.64
C GLY A 64 21.62 -4.01 -15.87
N TRP A 65 22.73 -4.21 -15.14
CA TRP A 65 22.99 -5.47 -14.44
C TRP A 65 22.80 -5.32 -12.94
N ASN A 66 21.79 -5.99 -12.39
CA ASN A 66 21.65 -6.21 -10.97
C ASN A 66 22.28 -7.56 -10.62
N ALA A 67 23.27 -7.55 -9.73
CA ALA A 67 23.96 -8.76 -9.28
C ALA A 67 23.40 -9.21 -7.92
N VAL A 68 23.06 -10.49 -7.81
CA VAL A 68 22.75 -11.14 -6.54
C VAL A 68 23.94 -12.02 -6.16
N ALA A 69 24.48 -11.80 -4.97
CA ALA A 69 25.59 -12.57 -4.42
C ALA A 69 25.23 -13.16 -3.05
N ARG A 70 25.86 -14.30 -2.71
CA ARG A 70 25.78 -14.88 -1.37
C ARG A 70 26.93 -14.37 -0.51
N LEU A 71 26.61 -13.78 0.63
CA LEU A 71 27.61 -13.43 1.65
C LEU A 71 28.24 -14.70 2.24
N ARG A 72 29.54 -14.62 2.55
CA ARG A 72 30.22 -15.67 3.32
C ARG A 72 29.54 -15.83 4.68
N ASP A 73 29.42 -17.08 5.15
CA ASP A 73 28.78 -17.36 6.43
C ASP A 73 29.50 -16.60 7.57
N GLY A 74 28.74 -15.86 8.37
CA GLY A 74 29.25 -15.01 9.47
C GLY A 74 29.77 -13.62 9.05
N ALA A 75 29.83 -13.29 7.76
CA ALA A 75 30.25 -11.96 7.30
C ALA A 75 29.17 -10.89 7.56
N ALA A 76 29.59 -9.70 7.94
CA ALA A 76 28.71 -8.56 8.13
C ALA A 76 28.45 -7.81 6.81
N LEU A 77 27.30 -7.13 6.69
CA LEU A 77 26.95 -6.36 5.49
C LEU A 77 27.95 -5.23 5.22
N GLU A 78 28.44 -4.61 6.29
CA GLU A 78 29.42 -3.52 6.27
C GLU A 78 30.75 -3.98 5.65
N GLN A 79 31.15 -5.23 5.90
CA GLN A 79 32.37 -5.82 5.32
C GLN A 79 32.20 -5.99 3.80
N ALA A 80 31.05 -6.48 3.35
CA ALA A 80 30.76 -6.61 1.93
C ALA A 80 30.67 -5.24 1.23
N GLN A 81 30.04 -4.24 1.86
CA GLN A 81 29.99 -2.88 1.34
C GLN A 81 31.39 -2.26 1.23
N ALA A 82 32.27 -2.50 2.21
CA ALA A 82 33.65 -2.03 2.18
C ALA A 82 34.46 -2.72 1.06
N GLU A 83 34.28 -4.02 0.86
CA GLU A 83 34.95 -4.78 -0.21
C GLU A 83 34.50 -4.31 -1.60
N VAL A 84 33.19 -4.12 -1.80
CA VAL A 84 32.61 -3.58 -3.04
C VAL A 84 33.09 -2.14 -3.28
N ALA A 85 33.19 -1.31 -2.25
CA ALA A 85 33.72 0.04 -2.37
C ALA A 85 35.22 0.03 -2.73
N ALA A 86 36.02 -0.86 -2.14
CA ALA A 86 37.44 -1.02 -2.48
C ALA A 86 37.63 -1.54 -3.91
N LEU A 87 36.79 -2.48 -4.36
CA LEU A 87 36.77 -2.93 -5.76
C LEU A 87 36.40 -1.78 -6.71
N SER A 88 35.33 -1.05 -6.41
CA SER A 88 34.88 0.09 -7.22
C SER A 88 35.94 1.19 -7.30
N GLY A 89 36.62 1.48 -6.17
CA GLY A 89 37.73 2.44 -6.12
C GLY A 89 38.93 2.03 -6.98
N ARG A 90 39.29 0.73 -6.98
CA ARG A 90 40.34 0.21 -7.88
C ARG A 90 39.95 0.29 -9.35
N HIS A 91 38.69 0.02 -9.68
CA HIS A 91 38.19 0.16 -11.05
C HIS A 91 38.17 1.63 -11.48
N ALA A 92 37.79 2.56 -10.61
CA ALA A 92 37.84 3.99 -10.90
C ALA A 92 39.26 4.53 -11.18
N GLN A 93 40.31 3.90 -10.62
CA GLN A 93 41.71 4.25 -10.92
C GLN A 93 42.14 3.80 -12.32
N THR A 94 41.57 2.71 -12.82
CA THR A 94 41.88 2.16 -14.15
C THR A 94 40.95 2.70 -15.23
N ASP A 95 39.78 3.18 -14.84
CA ASP A 95 38.74 3.69 -15.70
C ASP A 95 38.09 4.96 -15.10
N PRO A 96 38.53 6.16 -15.54
CA PRO A 96 38.05 7.43 -15.02
C PRO A 96 36.52 7.63 -15.13
N ASP A 97 35.84 6.95 -16.05
CA ASP A 97 34.38 7.07 -16.21
C ASP A 97 33.63 6.51 -14.98
N LEU A 98 34.25 5.58 -14.25
CA LEU A 98 33.71 4.95 -13.04
C LEU A 98 33.99 5.76 -11.77
N GLU A 99 34.65 6.92 -11.88
CA GLU A 99 34.93 7.78 -10.74
C GLU A 99 33.64 8.22 -10.03
N GLY A 100 33.55 7.91 -8.72
CA GLY A 100 32.39 8.23 -7.90
C GLY A 100 31.19 7.28 -8.06
N ILE A 101 31.32 6.21 -8.84
CA ILE A 101 30.33 5.14 -8.96
C ILE A 101 30.71 4.01 -8.03
N THR A 102 29.81 3.65 -7.12
CA THR A 102 29.97 2.50 -6.24
C THR A 102 28.64 1.77 -6.10
N ALA A 103 28.69 0.44 -6.09
CA ALA A 103 27.49 -0.36 -5.86
C ALA A 103 27.14 -0.34 -4.37
N LYS A 104 25.85 -0.13 -4.09
CA LYS A 104 25.31 -0.24 -2.74
C LYS A 104 24.93 -1.69 -2.49
N VAL A 105 25.52 -2.30 -1.47
CA VAL A 105 25.20 -3.66 -1.06
C VAL A 105 23.97 -3.63 -0.18
N LEU A 106 22.93 -4.33 -0.62
CA LEU A 106 21.65 -4.43 0.07
C LEU A 106 21.31 -5.89 0.29
N LEU A 107 20.71 -6.20 1.44
CA LEU A 107 20.15 -7.52 1.66
C LEU A 107 18.96 -7.71 0.73
N VAL A 108 19.01 -8.76 -0.09
CA VAL A 108 17.94 -9.13 -1.04
C VAL A 108 16.58 -9.16 -0.36
N ARG A 109 16.51 -9.65 0.89
CA ARG A 109 15.28 -9.66 1.69
C ARG A 109 14.75 -8.26 1.96
N ASP A 110 15.60 -7.31 2.30
CA ASP A 110 15.16 -5.95 2.64
C ASP A 110 14.72 -5.21 1.39
N GLU A 111 15.44 -5.38 0.29
CA GLU A 111 15.14 -4.74 -0.98
C GLU A 111 13.82 -5.25 -1.58
N LEU A 112 13.63 -6.57 -1.64
CA LEU A 112 12.37 -7.17 -2.14
C LEU A 112 11.15 -6.84 -1.28
N ASN A 113 11.35 -6.58 0.02
CA ASN A 113 10.25 -6.23 0.94
C ASN A 113 10.16 -4.72 1.19
N HIS A 114 10.94 -3.88 0.49
CA HIS A 114 11.04 -2.46 0.79
C HIS A 114 9.70 -1.74 0.60
N GLU A 115 9.03 -1.93 -0.53
CA GLU A 115 7.69 -1.35 -0.77
C GLU A 115 6.62 -1.96 0.13
N GLY A 116 6.65 -3.29 0.30
CA GLY A 116 5.76 -4.00 1.21
C GLY A 116 5.86 -3.49 2.64
N ARG A 117 7.07 -3.20 3.14
CA ARG A 117 7.30 -2.60 4.47
C ARG A 117 6.74 -1.20 4.57
N ARG A 118 6.94 -0.36 3.56
CA ARG A 118 6.35 1.00 3.52
C ARG A 118 4.83 0.94 3.68
N LEU A 119 4.18 -0.09 3.11
CA LEU A 119 2.74 -0.29 3.21
C LEU A 119 2.31 -0.94 4.53
N LEU A 120 2.98 -2.02 4.94
CA LEU A 120 2.57 -2.87 6.06
C LEU A 120 2.92 -2.28 7.43
N ILE A 121 3.97 -1.47 7.55
CA ILE A 121 4.36 -0.86 8.84
C ILE A 121 3.31 0.15 9.32
N PRO A 122 2.83 1.12 8.51
CA PRO A 122 1.74 2.00 8.91
C PRO A 122 0.44 1.23 9.22
N LEU A 123 0.14 0.17 8.47
CA LEU A 123 -1.00 -0.70 8.74
C LEU A 123 -0.87 -1.46 10.06
N LEU A 124 0.33 -1.95 10.38
CA LEU A 124 0.62 -2.55 11.69
C LEU A 124 0.48 -1.50 12.81
N GLY A 125 0.92 -0.27 12.56
CA GLY A 125 0.67 0.87 13.45
C GLY A 125 -0.82 1.08 13.68
N ALA A 126 -1.65 1.07 12.62
CA ALA A 126 -3.09 1.17 12.73
C ALA A 126 -3.71 0.02 13.55
N VAL A 127 -3.24 -1.22 13.35
CA VAL A 127 -3.64 -2.37 14.19
C VAL A 127 -3.26 -2.14 15.65
N ALA A 128 -2.05 -1.63 15.92
CA ALA A 128 -1.61 -1.30 17.27
C ALA A 128 -2.52 -0.23 17.92
N LEU A 129 -2.96 0.78 17.16
CA LEU A 129 -3.92 1.77 17.66
C LEU A 129 -5.27 1.12 18.00
N VAL A 130 -5.82 0.27 17.12
CA VAL A 130 -7.05 -0.48 17.40
C VAL A 130 -6.90 -1.36 18.64
N PHE A 131 -5.76 -2.03 18.78
CA PHE A 131 -5.44 -2.85 19.94
C PHE A 131 -5.39 -2.01 21.23
N LEU A 132 -4.73 -0.85 21.23
CA LEU A 132 -4.72 0.07 22.38
C LEU A 132 -6.13 0.56 22.75
N ILE A 133 -6.98 0.85 21.75
CA ILE A 133 -8.39 1.20 21.99
C ILE A 133 -9.12 0.05 22.68
N ALA A 134 -8.96 -1.18 22.18
CA ALA A 134 -9.55 -2.37 22.77
C ALA A 134 -9.06 -2.63 24.20
N CYS A 135 -7.76 -2.48 24.45
CA CYS A 135 -7.17 -2.58 25.79
C CYS A 135 -7.79 -1.55 26.74
N GLY A 136 -7.94 -0.30 26.30
CA GLY A 136 -8.62 0.74 27.07
C GLY A 136 -10.07 0.36 27.42
N ASN A 137 -10.78 -0.30 26.51
CA ASN A 137 -12.18 -0.73 26.74
C ASN A 137 -12.24 -1.83 27.79
N VAL A 138 -11.38 -2.83 27.65
CA VAL A 138 -11.29 -3.93 28.62
C VAL A 138 -10.88 -3.41 29.99
N ALA A 139 -9.88 -2.53 30.06
CA ALA A 139 -9.47 -1.87 31.30
C ALA A 139 -10.59 -1.04 31.92
N GLY A 140 -11.31 -0.24 31.11
CA GLY A 140 -12.43 0.56 31.58
C GLY A 140 -13.57 -0.28 32.14
N LEU A 141 -13.93 -1.38 31.45
CA LEU A 141 -14.99 -2.30 31.88
C LEU A 141 -14.59 -3.11 33.12
N LEU A 142 -13.36 -3.62 33.20
CA LEU A 142 -12.87 -4.35 34.37
C LEU A 142 -12.72 -3.42 35.58
N LEU A 143 -12.29 -2.18 35.36
CA LEU A 143 -12.29 -1.16 36.40
C LEU A 143 -13.71 -0.89 36.89
N ALA A 144 -14.67 -0.67 35.99
CA ALA A 144 -16.08 -0.46 36.33
C ALA A 144 -16.67 -1.65 37.14
N ARG A 145 -16.39 -2.89 36.73
CA ARG A 145 -16.79 -4.11 37.46
C ARG A 145 -16.12 -4.19 38.83
N GLY A 146 -14.84 -3.85 38.93
CA GLY A 146 -14.10 -3.80 40.18
C GLY A 146 -14.74 -2.83 41.18
N LEU A 147 -15.23 -1.68 40.71
CA LEU A 147 -15.95 -0.70 41.54
C LEU A 147 -17.28 -1.23 42.06
N GLN A 148 -18.05 -1.93 41.22
CA GLN A 148 -19.31 -2.54 41.63
C GLN A 148 -19.10 -3.66 42.66
N ARG A 149 -17.96 -4.37 42.61
CA ARG A 149 -17.60 -5.47 43.54
C ARG A 149 -16.79 -5.03 44.77
N GLN A 150 -16.51 -3.74 44.95
CA GLN A 150 -15.81 -3.25 46.15
C GLN A 150 -16.44 -3.70 47.48
N PRO A 151 -17.78 -3.73 47.65
CA PRO A 151 -18.40 -4.19 48.89
C PRO A 151 -18.07 -5.66 49.20
N GLU A 152 -18.04 -6.52 48.18
CA GLU A 152 -17.71 -7.93 48.30
C GLU A 152 -16.24 -8.13 48.72
N TYR A 153 -15.31 -7.35 48.14
CA TYR A 153 -13.90 -7.38 48.52
C TYR A 153 -13.66 -6.84 49.94
N ALA A 154 -14.40 -5.81 50.36
CA ALA A 154 -14.33 -5.28 51.71
C ALA A 154 -14.82 -6.30 52.75
N ILE A 155 -15.93 -6.99 52.49
CA ILE A 155 -16.45 -8.06 53.37
C ILE A 155 -15.45 -9.23 53.46
N ARG A 156 -14.89 -9.67 52.33
CA ARG A 156 -13.88 -10.74 52.32
C ARG A 156 -12.59 -10.35 53.04
N SER A 157 -12.15 -9.10 52.91
CA SER A 157 -11.01 -8.58 53.66
C SER A 157 -11.32 -8.54 55.16
N ALA A 158 -12.54 -8.15 55.56
CA ALA A 158 -12.96 -8.15 56.96
C ALA A 158 -13.04 -9.58 57.55
N MET A 159 -13.34 -10.59 56.73
CA MET A 159 -13.28 -12.01 57.11
C MET A 159 -11.86 -12.61 57.08
N GLY A 160 -10.81 -11.79 56.91
CA GLY A 160 -9.41 -12.24 56.98
C GLY A 160 -8.82 -12.81 55.68
N ALA A 161 -9.46 -12.58 54.52
CA ALA A 161 -8.85 -12.96 53.25
C ALA A 161 -7.56 -12.16 52.99
N GLY A 162 -6.43 -12.86 52.84
CA GLY A 162 -5.15 -12.21 52.56
C GLY A 162 -5.13 -11.43 51.23
N ARG A 163 -4.43 -10.29 51.21
CA ARG A 163 -4.26 -9.38 50.06
C ARG A 163 -3.86 -10.10 48.76
N TRP A 164 -2.97 -11.07 48.85
CA TRP A 164 -2.52 -11.88 47.71
C TRP A 164 -3.61 -12.79 47.14
N ARG A 165 -4.52 -13.30 47.98
CA ARG A 165 -5.64 -14.15 47.54
C ARG A 165 -6.63 -13.36 46.70
N LEU A 166 -6.96 -12.14 47.12
CA LEU A 166 -7.83 -11.22 46.38
C LEU A 166 -7.19 -10.77 45.06
N PHE A 167 -5.89 -10.45 45.10
CA PHE A 167 -5.13 -10.11 43.90
C PHE A 167 -5.14 -11.25 42.87
N ARG A 168 -4.82 -12.48 43.30
CA ARG A 168 -4.78 -13.67 42.44
C ARG A 168 -6.15 -13.97 41.83
N GLN A 169 -7.22 -13.81 42.60
CA GLN A 169 -8.58 -14.04 42.11
C GLN A 169 -8.94 -13.12 40.94
N VAL A 170 -8.75 -11.80 41.10
CA VAL A 170 -9.07 -10.80 40.05
C VAL A 170 -8.22 -11.02 38.79
N LEU A 171 -6.95 -11.39 38.97
CA LEU A 171 -6.05 -11.68 37.87
C LEU A 171 -6.49 -12.94 37.10
N ILE A 172 -6.85 -14.03 37.80
CA ILE A 172 -7.33 -15.26 37.18
C ILE A 172 -8.64 -15.02 36.41
N GLU A 173 -9.60 -14.28 36.99
CA GLU A 173 -10.85 -13.95 36.30
C GLU A 173 -10.59 -13.17 34.99
N SER A 174 -9.65 -12.20 35.04
CA SER A 174 -9.27 -11.42 33.86
C SER A 174 -8.55 -12.25 32.80
N MET A 175 -7.63 -13.14 33.23
CA MET A 175 -6.90 -14.04 32.34
C MET A 175 -7.81 -15.09 31.70
N ALA A 176 -8.79 -15.62 32.43
CA ALA A 176 -9.77 -16.58 31.91
C ALA A 176 -10.61 -15.95 30.79
N LEU A 177 -11.09 -14.72 30.98
CA LEU A 177 -11.80 -13.97 29.95
C LEU A 177 -10.92 -13.71 28.72
N ALA A 178 -9.65 -13.37 28.93
CA ALA A 178 -8.70 -13.16 27.85
C ALA A 178 -8.43 -14.44 27.05
N LEU A 179 -8.35 -15.60 27.71
CA LEU A 179 -8.16 -16.90 27.07
C LEU A 179 -9.34 -17.25 26.16
N VAL A 180 -10.57 -17.15 26.68
CA VAL A 180 -11.80 -17.39 25.90
C VAL A 180 -11.88 -16.43 24.73
N GLY A 181 -11.63 -15.14 24.98
CA GLY A 181 -11.59 -14.12 23.93
C GLY A 181 -10.53 -14.40 22.85
N SER A 182 -9.37 -14.94 23.23
CA SER A 182 -8.30 -15.30 22.30
C SER A 182 -8.69 -16.47 21.40
N VAL A 183 -9.43 -17.47 21.92
CA VAL A 183 -9.95 -18.58 21.13
C VAL A 183 -10.95 -18.10 20.08
N PHE A 184 -11.92 -17.26 20.49
CA PHE A 184 -12.85 -16.64 19.53
C PHE A 184 -12.12 -15.74 18.51
N GLY A 185 -11.13 -14.98 18.97
CA GLY A 185 -10.29 -14.12 18.14
C GLY A 185 -9.52 -14.90 17.08
N ALA A 186 -8.99 -16.09 17.42
CA ALA A 186 -8.30 -16.96 16.47
C ALA A 186 -9.25 -17.43 15.34
N GLY A 187 -10.49 -17.80 15.68
CA GLY A 187 -11.52 -18.16 14.70
C GLY A 187 -11.87 -16.99 13.77
N LEU A 188 -12.07 -15.80 14.34
CA LEU A 188 -12.31 -14.57 13.56
C LEU A 188 -11.13 -14.23 12.66
N ALA A 189 -9.89 -14.39 13.13
CA ALA A 189 -8.70 -14.15 12.33
C ALA A 189 -8.62 -15.06 11.10
N ALA A 190 -8.98 -16.34 11.24
CA ALA A 190 -9.03 -17.28 10.11
C ALA A 190 -10.06 -16.87 9.05
N GLY A 191 -11.26 -16.47 9.49
CA GLY A 191 -12.32 -15.95 8.61
C GLY A 191 -11.92 -14.64 7.92
N ALA A 192 -11.34 -13.72 8.69
CA ALA A 192 -10.87 -12.43 8.19
C ALA A 192 -9.78 -12.61 7.12
N VAL A 193 -8.76 -13.44 7.36
CA VAL A 193 -7.71 -13.71 6.37
C VAL A 193 -8.28 -14.30 5.07
N LYS A 194 -9.27 -15.20 5.16
CA LYS A 194 -9.94 -15.75 3.97
C LYS A 194 -10.70 -14.67 3.19
N LEU A 195 -11.45 -13.81 3.89
CA LEU A 195 -12.13 -12.67 3.29
C LEU A 195 -11.13 -11.68 2.66
N PHE A 196 -10.01 -11.42 3.33
CA PHE A 196 -8.95 -10.54 2.83
C PHE A 196 -8.29 -11.08 1.56
N LYS A 197 -8.00 -12.38 1.49
CA LYS A 197 -7.49 -13.01 0.26
C LYS A 197 -8.47 -12.87 -0.90
N ALA A 198 -9.77 -12.99 -0.65
CA ALA A 198 -10.80 -12.82 -1.67
C ALA A 198 -10.92 -11.37 -2.18
N ILE A 199 -10.81 -10.37 -1.29
CA ILE A 199 -11.00 -8.94 -1.64
C ILE A 199 -9.73 -8.30 -2.25
N GLY A 200 -8.53 -8.80 -1.91
CA GLY A 200 -7.27 -8.11 -2.18
C GLY A 200 -6.07 -9.00 -2.49
N GLY A 201 -6.25 -10.30 -2.76
CA GLY A 201 -5.16 -11.24 -3.01
C GLY A 201 -4.19 -10.84 -4.13
N HIS A 202 -4.62 -10.04 -5.10
CA HIS A 202 -3.77 -9.63 -6.22
C HIS A 202 -2.96 -8.34 -5.95
N ALA A 203 -3.21 -7.64 -4.83
CA ALA A 203 -2.62 -6.33 -4.57
C ALA A 203 -1.28 -6.36 -3.81
N ILE A 204 -0.92 -7.50 -3.21
CA ILE A 204 0.33 -7.64 -2.44
C ILE A 204 1.15 -8.80 -3.02
N PRO A 205 2.45 -8.58 -3.29
CA PRO A 205 3.40 -9.65 -3.52
C PRO A 205 3.30 -10.74 -2.44
N ARG A 206 3.23 -12.02 -2.85
CA ARG A 206 3.20 -13.18 -1.95
C ARG A 206 2.00 -13.27 -1.01
N SER A 207 0.83 -12.80 -1.45
CA SER A 207 -0.43 -12.90 -0.69
C SER A 207 -0.86 -14.34 -0.39
N ASP A 208 -0.41 -15.29 -1.21
CA ASP A 208 -0.59 -16.73 -1.06
C ASP A 208 0.06 -17.25 0.24
N ALA A 209 1.25 -16.73 0.58
CA ALA A 209 1.98 -17.06 1.80
C ALA A 209 1.39 -16.44 3.09
N VAL A 210 0.41 -15.53 2.98
CA VAL A 210 -0.25 -14.94 4.16
C VAL A 210 -1.12 -16.00 4.82
N THR A 211 -0.66 -16.53 5.95
CA THR A 211 -1.40 -17.54 6.72
C THR A 211 -1.55 -17.10 8.17
N VAL A 212 -2.58 -17.61 8.84
CA VAL A 212 -2.68 -17.55 10.30
C VAL A 212 -1.71 -18.58 10.87
N GLY A 213 -0.43 -18.22 10.92
CA GLY A 213 0.63 -19.06 11.49
C GLY A 213 0.63 -19.02 13.01
N TRP A 214 1.21 -20.05 13.63
CA TRP A 214 1.36 -20.14 15.09
C TRP A 214 2.01 -18.88 15.70
N HIS A 215 3.00 -18.28 15.04
CA HIS A 215 3.66 -17.05 15.50
C HIS A 215 2.68 -15.87 15.70
N VAL A 216 1.71 -15.71 14.80
CA VAL A 216 0.70 -14.64 14.89
C VAL A 216 -0.29 -14.92 16.01
N LEU A 217 -0.69 -16.19 16.16
CA LEU A 217 -1.58 -16.62 17.25
C LEU A 217 -0.89 -16.47 18.62
N ALA A 218 0.37 -16.89 18.74
CA ALA A 218 1.16 -16.76 19.96
C ALA A 218 1.37 -15.27 20.32
N PHE A 219 1.70 -14.44 19.33
CA PHE A 219 1.78 -12.98 19.53
C PHE A 219 0.44 -12.40 20.02
N GLY A 220 -0.67 -12.76 19.37
CA GLY A 220 -2.01 -12.31 19.75
C GLY A 220 -2.38 -12.75 21.17
N LEU A 221 -2.06 -13.99 21.54
CA LEU A 221 -2.29 -14.52 22.89
C LEU A 221 -1.46 -13.76 23.94
N VAL A 222 -0.15 -13.58 23.70
CA VAL A 222 0.73 -12.82 24.60
C VAL A 222 0.24 -11.38 24.76
N ALA A 223 -0.13 -10.73 23.66
CA ALA A 223 -0.69 -9.39 23.69
C ALA A 223 -2.00 -9.33 24.50
N ALA A 224 -2.91 -10.28 24.31
CA ALA A 224 -4.16 -10.36 25.06
C ALA A 224 -3.93 -10.60 26.56
N LEU A 225 -2.96 -11.45 26.92
CA LEU A 225 -2.57 -11.69 28.32
C LEU A 225 -1.96 -10.45 28.97
N ILE A 226 -1.07 -9.75 28.26
CA ILE A 226 -0.50 -8.48 28.72
C ILE A 226 -1.60 -7.43 28.93
N ALA A 227 -2.53 -7.31 27.97
CA ALA A 227 -3.66 -6.40 28.07
C ALA A 227 -4.56 -6.72 29.29
N ALA A 228 -4.88 -8.00 29.50
CA ALA A 228 -5.65 -8.46 30.64
C ALA A 228 -4.93 -8.25 31.96
N ALA A 229 -3.61 -8.43 31.99
CA ALA A 229 -2.79 -8.15 33.16
C ALA A 229 -2.83 -6.67 33.50
N PHE A 230 -2.56 -5.76 32.56
CA PHE A 230 -2.64 -4.31 32.79
C PHE A 230 -4.04 -3.86 33.23
N ALA A 231 -5.07 -4.39 32.58
CA ALA A 231 -6.47 -4.10 32.90
C ALA A 231 -6.89 -4.62 34.28
N GLY A 232 -6.39 -5.79 34.69
CA GLY A 232 -6.68 -6.42 35.99
C GLY A 232 -5.80 -5.92 37.14
N LEU A 233 -4.60 -5.42 36.86
CA LEU A 233 -3.62 -4.98 37.86
C LEU A 233 -4.16 -3.80 38.67
N LEU A 234 -4.76 -2.81 38.01
CA LEU A 234 -5.24 -1.60 38.67
C LEU A 234 -6.39 -1.89 39.67
N PRO A 235 -7.45 -2.67 39.31
CA PRO A 235 -8.43 -3.14 40.27
C PRO A 235 -7.86 -4.06 41.35
N ALA A 236 -6.93 -4.95 41.01
CA ALA A 236 -6.36 -5.93 41.95
C ALA A 236 -5.48 -5.28 43.02
N VAL A 237 -4.64 -4.31 42.64
CA VAL A 237 -3.86 -3.49 43.58
C VAL A 237 -4.80 -2.74 44.51
N ARG A 238 -5.86 -2.12 43.98
CA ARG A 238 -6.86 -1.43 44.81
C ARG A 238 -7.56 -2.38 45.78
N ALA A 239 -8.00 -3.56 45.33
CA ALA A 239 -8.62 -4.57 46.20
C ALA A 239 -7.70 -4.99 47.35
N SER A 240 -6.38 -4.96 47.13
CA SER A 240 -5.38 -5.29 48.16
C SER A 240 -5.10 -4.16 49.17
N PHE A 241 -5.39 -2.89 48.82
CA PHE A 241 -5.16 -1.71 49.65
C PHE A 241 -6.45 -1.08 50.21
N LEU A 242 -7.61 -1.72 50.04
CA LEU A 242 -8.87 -1.24 50.61
C LEU A 242 -8.83 -1.31 52.15
N ASP A 243 -8.94 -0.16 52.80
CA ASP A 243 -9.26 -0.09 54.22
C ASP A 243 -10.76 -0.42 54.40
N PRO A 244 -11.14 -1.40 55.26
CA PRO A 244 -12.55 -1.79 55.45
C PRO A 244 -13.41 -0.65 56.02
N TYR A 245 -12.82 0.21 56.85
CA TYR A 245 -13.52 1.20 57.67
C TYR A 245 -14.23 2.33 56.86
N PRO A 246 -13.58 2.97 55.87
CA PRO A 246 -14.22 3.98 55.02
C PRO A 246 -15.23 3.40 54.01
N ALA A 247 -15.01 2.16 53.56
CA ALA A 247 -15.88 1.49 52.58
C ALA A 247 -17.24 1.14 53.19
N LEU A 248 -17.29 0.80 54.48
CA LEU A 248 -18.51 0.49 55.25
C LEU A 248 -19.28 1.74 55.70
N LYS A 249 -18.60 2.89 55.90
CA LYS A 249 -19.26 4.15 56.32
C LYS A 249 -19.98 4.90 55.19
N GLY A 250 -19.94 4.41 53.95
CA GLY A 250 -20.68 5.01 52.83
C GLY A 250 -20.13 6.38 52.36
N THR A 251 -18.95 6.81 52.81
CA THR A 251 -18.34 8.10 52.45
C THR A 251 -17.78 8.07 51.01
N ARG A 252 -18.69 8.03 50.02
CA ARG A 252 -18.43 7.79 48.59
C ARG A 252 -17.77 8.95 47.81
N SER A 253 -17.31 10.04 48.44
CA SER A 253 -17.07 11.30 47.71
C SER A 253 -15.66 11.51 47.12
N SER A 254 -14.60 10.89 47.65
CA SER A 254 -13.21 11.12 47.17
C SER A 254 -12.70 10.01 46.23
N ALA A 255 -12.93 8.73 46.55
CA ALA A 255 -12.44 7.59 45.79
C ALA A 255 -13.01 7.53 44.36
N GLY A 256 -14.31 7.79 44.19
CA GLY A 256 -14.98 7.74 42.89
C GLY A 256 -14.61 8.89 41.93
N ARG A 257 -14.04 10.00 42.42
CA ARG A 257 -13.64 11.15 41.59
C ARG A 257 -12.34 10.87 40.83
N ALA A 258 -11.37 10.20 41.46
CA ALA A 258 -10.11 9.81 40.81
C ALA A 258 -10.37 8.75 39.72
N GLU A 259 -11.25 7.79 39.98
CA GLU A 259 -11.60 6.71 39.05
C GLU A 259 -12.36 7.24 37.82
N ARG A 260 -13.26 8.21 38.00
CA ARG A 260 -13.89 8.91 36.87
C ARG A 260 -12.89 9.68 36.03
N ARG A 261 -11.88 10.32 36.64
CA ARG A 261 -10.82 11.00 35.89
C ARG A 261 -9.99 10.02 35.06
N LEU A 262 -9.67 8.84 35.62
CA LEU A 262 -8.96 7.79 34.88
C LEU A 262 -9.80 7.25 33.72
N LEU A 263 -11.07 6.91 33.96
CA LEU A 263 -11.99 6.45 32.90
C LEU A 263 -12.21 7.51 31.82
N GLY A 264 -12.40 8.77 32.22
CA GLY A 264 -12.49 9.90 31.30
C GLY A 264 -11.21 10.09 30.49
N GLY A 265 -10.04 9.92 31.11
CA GLY A 265 -8.74 9.95 30.44
C GLY A 265 -8.58 8.84 29.40
N VAL A 266 -8.93 7.59 29.77
CA VAL A 266 -8.92 6.45 28.85
C VAL A 266 -9.88 6.68 27.68
N ALA A 267 -11.11 7.14 27.94
CA ALA A 267 -12.06 7.46 26.88
C ALA A 267 -11.56 8.59 25.96
N THR A 268 -10.99 9.65 26.53
CA THR A 268 -10.42 10.77 25.76
C THR A 268 -9.28 10.28 24.86
N PHE A 269 -8.41 9.40 25.38
CA PHE A 269 -7.33 8.80 24.60
C PHE A 269 -7.86 7.89 23.49
N GLN A 270 -8.88 7.07 23.76
CA GLN A 270 -9.53 6.23 22.75
C GLN A 270 -10.17 7.05 21.64
N ILE A 271 -10.87 8.14 21.99
CA ILE A 271 -11.44 9.10 21.05
C ILE A 271 -10.31 9.65 20.15
N ALA A 272 -9.20 10.06 20.75
CA ALA A 272 -8.06 10.60 20.02
C ALA A 272 -7.46 9.60 19.03
N LEU A 273 -7.25 8.34 19.45
CA LEU A 273 -6.75 7.28 18.57
C LEU A 273 -7.75 6.93 17.45
N THR A 274 -9.04 6.92 17.76
CA THR A 274 -10.09 6.63 16.77
C THR A 274 -10.18 7.73 15.72
N LEU A 275 -10.09 9.00 16.15
CA LEU A 275 -10.04 10.12 15.22
C LEU A 275 -8.80 10.03 14.33
N ALA A 276 -7.63 9.66 14.88
CA ALA A 276 -6.42 9.49 14.07
C ALA A 276 -6.58 8.41 12.98
N LEU A 277 -7.22 7.28 13.30
CA LEU A 277 -7.55 6.24 12.32
C LEU A 277 -8.55 6.73 11.26
N LEU A 278 -9.61 7.45 11.67
CA LEU A 278 -10.58 8.04 10.75
C LEU A 278 -9.93 9.04 9.79
N VAL A 279 -9.04 9.90 10.28
CA VAL A 279 -8.30 10.86 9.44
C VAL A 279 -7.40 10.12 8.46
N GLY A 280 -6.65 9.11 8.91
CA GLY A 280 -5.83 8.29 8.03
C GLY A 280 -6.66 7.61 6.92
N ALA A 281 -7.80 7.01 7.30
CA ALA A 281 -8.72 6.40 6.35
C ALA A 281 -9.27 7.41 5.33
N ALA A 282 -9.68 8.59 5.79
CA ALA A 282 -10.20 9.66 4.94
C ALA A 282 -9.13 10.23 3.99
N LEU A 283 -7.87 10.37 4.44
CA LEU A 283 -6.74 10.77 3.59
C LEU A 283 -6.48 9.75 2.46
N LEU A 284 -6.55 8.46 2.76
CA LEU A 284 -6.40 7.40 1.75
C LEU A 284 -7.61 7.32 0.81
N ILE A 285 -8.83 7.51 1.30
CA ILE A 285 -10.04 7.62 0.46
C ILE A 285 -9.86 8.79 -0.52
N ARG A 286 -9.43 9.95 -0.04
CA ARG A 286 -9.19 11.13 -0.89
C ARG A 286 -8.10 10.87 -1.93
N THR A 287 -7.00 10.23 -1.53
CA THR A 287 -5.92 9.81 -2.42
C THR A 287 -6.41 8.90 -3.56
N VAL A 288 -7.17 7.85 -3.23
CA VAL A 288 -7.72 6.93 -4.22
C VAL A 288 -8.77 7.62 -5.11
N SER A 289 -9.60 8.49 -4.54
CA SER A 289 -10.57 9.30 -5.30
C SER A 289 -9.90 10.26 -6.29
N ASN A 290 -8.83 10.93 -5.88
CA ASN A 290 -8.03 11.82 -6.74
C ASN A 290 -7.42 11.03 -7.90
N LEU A 291 -6.79 9.88 -7.63
CA LEU A 291 -6.23 9.00 -8.67
C LEU A 291 -7.30 8.44 -9.61
N ALA A 292 -8.50 8.16 -9.10
CA ALA A 292 -9.61 7.66 -9.90
C ALA A 292 -10.15 8.71 -10.90
N ARG A 293 -10.00 10.01 -10.60
CA ARG A 293 -10.42 11.12 -11.47
C ARG A 293 -9.30 11.65 -12.36
N LEU A 294 -8.04 11.35 -12.00
CA LEU A 294 -6.86 11.82 -12.73
C LEU A 294 -6.87 11.30 -14.17
N ARG A 295 -6.66 12.21 -15.12
CA ARG A 295 -6.42 11.89 -16.53
C ARG A 295 -4.92 11.66 -16.73
N PRO A 296 -4.49 10.49 -17.23
CA PRO A 296 -3.07 10.18 -17.33
C PRO A 296 -2.40 10.71 -18.61
N GLY A 297 -3.13 11.44 -19.48
CA GLY A 297 -2.64 11.92 -20.77
C GLY A 297 -2.86 10.93 -21.93
N TYR A 298 -3.50 9.79 -21.67
CA TYR A 298 -3.93 8.80 -22.66
C TYR A 298 -5.29 8.20 -22.26
N ASP A 299 -5.97 7.60 -23.23
CA ASP A 299 -7.23 6.89 -23.05
C ASP A 299 -7.00 5.48 -22.46
N THR A 300 -7.98 5.01 -21.70
CA THR A 300 -8.00 3.65 -21.14
C THR A 300 -9.26 2.87 -21.49
N GLN A 301 -10.23 3.53 -22.12
CA GLN A 301 -11.52 2.95 -22.49
C GLN A 301 -11.42 2.23 -23.83
N ASN A 302 -12.06 1.06 -23.92
CA ASN A 302 -12.15 0.24 -25.13
C ASN A 302 -10.80 -0.14 -25.76
N ILE A 303 -9.74 -0.26 -24.95
CA ILE A 303 -8.42 -0.70 -25.40
C ILE A 303 -8.07 -2.03 -24.75
N LEU A 304 -7.86 -3.03 -25.59
CA LEU A 304 -7.26 -4.31 -25.22
C LEU A 304 -5.73 -4.17 -25.27
N ALA A 305 -5.04 -4.76 -24.30
CA ALA A 305 -3.61 -4.90 -24.28
C ALA A 305 -3.25 -6.36 -24.03
N LEU A 306 -2.28 -6.88 -24.77
CA LEU A 306 -1.77 -8.23 -24.61
C LEU A 306 -0.27 -8.25 -24.90
N THR A 307 0.47 -9.10 -24.20
CA THR A 307 1.89 -9.32 -24.47
C THR A 307 2.00 -10.35 -25.58
N VAL A 308 2.73 -10.00 -26.64
CA VAL A 308 3.01 -10.88 -27.77
C VAL A 308 4.51 -11.11 -27.84
N THR A 309 4.90 -12.39 -27.81
CA THR A 309 6.31 -12.80 -27.96
C THR A 309 6.42 -13.77 -29.12
N CYS A 310 7.12 -13.34 -30.18
CA CYS A 310 7.46 -14.19 -31.32
C CYS A 310 8.68 -15.06 -30.98
N VAL A 311 8.68 -16.30 -31.48
CA VAL A 311 9.71 -17.31 -31.22
C VAL A 311 10.92 -17.13 -32.13
N GLN A 312 10.67 -16.79 -33.40
CA GLN A 312 11.69 -16.72 -34.44
C GLN A 312 12.17 -15.28 -34.67
N ARG A 313 13.43 -15.01 -34.31
CA ARG A 313 14.04 -13.67 -34.44
C ARG A 313 14.11 -13.19 -35.89
N ASP A 314 14.36 -14.11 -36.81
CA ASP A 314 14.59 -13.79 -38.23
C ASP A 314 13.29 -13.37 -38.96
N GLN A 315 12.14 -13.78 -38.44
CA GLN A 315 10.82 -13.42 -38.96
C GLN A 315 10.13 -12.31 -38.15
N TRP A 316 10.84 -11.66 -37.23
CA TRP A 316 10.23 -10.72 -36.28
C TRP A 316 9.48 -9.58 -36.98
N LYS A 317 10.07 -8.94 -38.00
CA LYS A 317 9.42 -7.83 -38.72
C LYS A 317 8.16 -8.31 -39.44
N ASP A 318 8.30 -9.39 -40.20
CA ASP A 318 7.22 -9.97 -41.00
C ASP A 318 6.04 -10.45 -40.13
N PHE A 319 6.32 -11.12 -38.99
CA PHE A 319 5.29 -11.51 -38.03
C PHE A 319 4.51 -10.29 -37.53
N HIS A 320 5.20 -9.25 -37.05
CA HIS A 320 4.53 -8.07 -36.48
C HIS A 320 3.76 -7.28 -37.54
N THR A 321 4.27 -7.19 -38.77
CA THR A 321 3.55 -6.57 -39.91
C THR A 321 2.28 -7.34 -40.23
N ARG A 322 2.36 -8.66 -40.47
CA ARG A 322 1.19 -9.50 -40.79
C ARG A 322 0.19 -9.56 -39.63
N ALA A 323 0.67 -9.61 -38.39
CA ALA A 323 -0.17 -9.56 -37.20
C ALA A 323 -0.94 -8.24 -37.11
N LEU A 324 -0.27 -7.12 -37.34
CA LEU A 324 -0.89 -5.80 -37.31
C LEU A 324 -1.94 -5.66 -38.42
N GLU A 325 -1.63 -6.10 -39.65
CA GLU A 325 -2.57 -6.09 -40.78
C GLU A 325 -3.84 -6.91 -40.48
N ARG A 326 -3.69 -8.15 -40.01
CA ARG A 326 -4.83 -9.03 -39.71
C ARG A 326 -5.68 -8.49 -38.57
N VAL A 327 -5.07 -8.03 -37.49
CA VAL A 327 -5.79 -7.50 -36.33
C VAL A 327 -6.50 -6.20 -36.69
N SER A 328 -5.86 -5.30 -37.44
CA SER A 328 -6.48 -4.05 -37.90
C SER A 328 -7.66 -4.27 -38.86
N ALA A 329 -7.67 -5.38 -39.60
CA ALA A 329 -8.77 -5.73 -40.51
C ALA A 329 -9.99 -6.32 -39.79
N LEU A 330 -9.91 -6.62 -38.49
CA LEU A 330 -11.02 -7.22 -37.74
C LEU A 330 -12.20 -6.24 -37.57
N PRO A 331 -13.45 -6.68 -37.79
CA PRO A 331 -14.61 -5.86 -37.48
C PRO A 331 -14.64 -5.43 -36.02
N GLY A 332 -14.83 -4.13 -35.79
CA GLY A 332 -14.85 -3.54 -34.44
C GLY A 332 -13.49 -3.09 -33.91
N VAL A 333 -12.38 -3.40 -34.60
CA VAL A 333 -11.07 -2.79 -34.35
C VAL A 333 -11.03 -1.43 -35.04
N ARG A 334 -10.63 -0.38 -34.30
CA ARG A 334 -10.44 0.97 -34.85
C ARG A 334 -8.97 1.25 -35.15
N GLN A 335 -8.09 0.85 -34.24
CA GLN A 335 -6.65 0.98 -34.39
C GLN A 335 -5.99 -0.18 -33.65
N ALA A 336 -4.87 -0.67 -34.19
CA ALA A 336 -3.98 -1.57 -33.50
C ALA A 336 -2.56 -1.02 -33.57
N ALA A 337 -1.75 -1.28 -32.55
CA ALA A 337 -0.37 -0.82 -32.50
C ALA A 337 0.47 -1.71 -31.61
N PHE A 338 1.74 -1.88 -31.97
CA PHE A 338 2.71 -2.50 -31.08
C PHE A 338 3.49 -1.43 -30.31
N VAL A 339 3.74 -1.71 -29.04
CA VAL A 339 4.51 -0.86 -28.15
C VAL A 339 5.44 -1.67 -27.26
N TRP A 340 6.61 -1.11 -27.02
CA TRP A 340 7.45 -1.49 -25.89
C TRP A 340 7.44 -0.41 -24.83
N GLY A 341 7.22 -0.81 -23.59
CA GLY A 341 6.90 0.11 -22.52
C GLY A 341 5.46 0.60 -22.65
N LEU A 342 4.49 -0.28 -22.42
CA LEU A 342 3.09 0.14 -22.30
C LEU A 342 2.92 0.97 -20.99
N PRO A 343 2.10 2.03 -20.96
CA PRO A 343 1.87 2.77 -19.73
C PRO A 343 1.34 1.91 -18.59
N LEU A 344 1.82 2.19 -17.37
CA LEU A 344 1.46 1.53 -16.12
C LEU A 344 1.76 0.03 -16.09
N THR A 345 2.61 -0.48 -16.98
CA THR A 345 3.13 -1.84 -16.87
C THR A 345 4.52 -1.88 -16.27
N GLY A 346 5.09 -0.70 -15.95
CA GLY A 346 6.38 -0.48 -15.28
C GLY A 346 7.62 -0.93 -16.07
N ASN A 347 7.44 -1.45 -17.28
CA ASN A 347 8.53 -1.84 -18.16
C ASN A 347 9.33 -0.59 -18.57
N LYS A 348 10.36 -0.30 -17.78
CA LYS A 348 11.22 0.88 -17.90
C LYS A 348 12.54 0.47 -18.53
N TRP A 349 12.58 0.47 -19.86
CA TRP A 349 13.85 0.47 -20.55
C TRP A 349 14.39 1.89 -20.60
N SER A 350 15.58 2.11 -20.09
CA SER A 350 16.23 3.42 -20.17
C SER A 350 17.48 3.33 -21.03
N GLY A 351 17.85 4.43 -21.69
CA GLY A 351 19.11 4.54 -22.41
C GLY A 351 19.79 5.85 -22.12
N ASP A 352 21.11 5.80 -22.11
CA ASP A 352 21.95 6.98 -21.97
C ASP A 352 22.03 7.68 -23.33
N MET A 353 21.53 8.90 -23.37
CA MET A 353 21.42 9.74 -24.56
C MET A 353 22.31 10.97 -24.43
N GLU A 354 22.73 11.51 -25.56
CA GLU A 354 23.42 12.80 -25.66
C GLU A 354 22.82 13.65 -26.77
N ILE A 355 22.92 14.97 -26.62
CA ILE A 355 22.45 15.96 -27.60
C ILE A 355 23.64 16.38 -28.45
N ILE A 356 23.58 16.15 -29.76
CA ILE A 356 24.67 16.50 -30.68
C ILE A 356 24.82 18.03 -30.71
N GLY A 357 26.05 18.51 -30.52
CA GLY A 357 26.37 19.94 -30.50
C GLY A 357 26.32 20.58 -29.11
N GLN A 358 25.95 19.84 -28.06
CA GLN A 358 26.18 20.23 -26.67
C GLN A 358 27.37 19.44 -26.11
N PRO A 359 28.17 20.00 -25.19
CA PRO A 359 29.20 19.23 -24.51
C PRO A 359 28.54 18.05 -23.80
N GLY A 360 28.84 16.83 -24.27
CA GLY A 360 28.38 15.61 -23.62
C GLY A 360 28.92 15.52 -22.19
N SER A 361 28.17 14.88 -21.29
CA SER A 361 28.71 14.61 -19.96
C SER A 361 29.78 13.52 -20.06
N SER A 362 31.04 13.89 -19.76
CA SER A 362 32.13 12.92 -19.64
C SER A 362 31.93 11.97 -18.46
N LYS A 363 31.19 12.40 -17.42
CA LYS A 363 30.89 11.56 -16.26
C LYS A 363 29.59 10.81 -16.48
N LEU A 364 29.65 9.49 -16.28
CA LEU A 364 28.49 8.60 -16.30
C LEU A 364 27.31 9.15 -15.46
N ARG A 365 27.57 9.72 -14.27
CA ARG A 365 26.53 10.24 -13.36
C ARG A 365 25.68 11.37 -13.96
N ASP A 366 26.28 12.21 -14.81
CA ASP A 366 25.60 13.39 -15.35
C ASP A 366 25.08 13.15 -16.79
N GLN A 367 25.10 11.89 -17.26
CA GLN A 367 24.48 11.47 -18.53
C GLN A 367 22.95 11.49 -18.47
N MET A 368 22.33 11.80 -19.61
CA MET A 368 20.88 11.85 -19.77
C MET A 368 20.32 10.44 -19.94
N ASN A 369 19.99 9.79 -18.81
CA ASN A 369 19.31 8.50 -18.80
C ASN A 369 17.80 8.70 -18.93
N LEU A 370 17.23 8.29 -20.06
CA LEU A 370 15.83 8.53 -20.40
C LEU A 370 15.08 7.23 -20.65
N PRO A 371 13.81 7.11 -20.20
CA PRO A 371 12.92 6.04 -20.63
C PRO A 371 12.74 6.06 -22.16
N LEU A 372 12.91 4.90 -22.76
CA LEU A 372 12.84 4.68 -24.20
C LEU A 372 11.66 3.78 -24.52
N ARG A 373 10.82 4.24 -25.43
CA ARG A 373 9.67 3.49 -25.93
C ARG A 373 9.84 3.25 -27.41
N SER A 374 9.31 2.13 -27.88
CA SER A 374 9.36 1.77 -29.29
C SER A 374 7.96 1.44 -29.75
N VAL A 375 7.45 2.20 -30.72
CA VAL A 375 6.02 2.25 -31.04
C VAL A 375 5.78 2.24 -32.54
N THR A 376 4.71 1.58 -32.98
CA THR A 376 4.23 1.66 -34.36
C THR A 376 3.54 3.01 -34.62
N PRO A 377 3.42 3.46 -35.88
CA PRO A 377 2.79 4.74 -36.24
C PRO A 377 1.46 5.04 -35.52
N ASP A 378 0.54 4.07 -35.52
CA ASP A 378 -0.81 4.25 -34.98
C ASP A 378 -0.88 4.25 -33.45
N TYR A 379 0.24 4.09 -32.74
CA TYR A 379 0.27 4.00 -31.28
C TYR A 379 -0.30 5.25 -30.59
N PHE A 380 0.12 6.44 -31.06
CA PHE A 380 -0.30 7.69 -30.44
C PHE A 380 -1.81 7.89 -30.59
N ASP A 381 -2.35 7.61 -31.78
CA ASP A 381 -3.79 7.67 -32.04
C ASP A 381 -4.56 6.56 -31.29
N ALA A 382 -4.01 5.34 -31.26
CA ALA A 382 -4.59 4.22 -30.53
C ALA A 382 -4.68 4.48 -29.02
N LEU A 383 -3.80 5.29 -28.44
CA LEU A 383 -3.89 5.75 -27.05
C LEU A 383 -4.51 7.16 -26.89
N GLY A 384 -4.81 7.86 -27.97
CA GLY A 384 -5.34 9.23 -27.91
C GLY A 384 -4.32 10.27 -27.40
N ILE A 385 -3.02 9.98 -27.53
CA ILE A 385 -1.93 10.90 -27.20
C ILE A 385 -1.83 11.94 -28.32
N LYS A 386 -1.81 13.22 -27.95
CA LYS A 386 -1.86 14.31 -28.93
C LYS A 386 -0.46 14.75 -29.34
N PHE A 387 -0.29 15.09 -30.61
CA PHE A 387 0.86 15.85 -31.07
C PHE A 387 0.70 17.32 -30.70
N VAL A 388 1.75 17.89 -30.12
CA VAL A 388 1.88 19.31 -29.82
C VAL A 388 2.54 20.02 -30.98
N ASP A 389 3.55 19.37 -31.57
CA ASP A 389 4.30 19.92 -32.68
C ASP A 389 4.93 18.82 -33.54
N GLY A 390 5.22 19.13 -34.80
CA GLY A 390 5.86 18.22 -35.76
C GLY A 390 4.95 17.10 -36.24
N ARG A 391 5.51 15.90 -36.41
CA ARG A 391 4.81 14.74 -37.00
C ARG A 391 5.03 13.46 -36.20
N GLY A 392 4.10 12.52 -36.38
CA GLY A 392 4.28 11.13 -35.98
C GLY A 392 5.17 10.32 -36.92
N PHE A 393 5.36 9.04 -36.57
CA PHE A 393 6.09 8.09 -37.39
C PHE A 393 5.29 7.73 -38.64
N ARG A 394 6.00 7.58 -39.75
CA ARG A 394 5.44 7.14 -41.03
C ARG A 394 5.84 5.68 -41.30
N PRO A 395 5.09 4.94 -42.13
CA PRO A 395 5.51 3.61 -42.59
C PRO A 395 6.89 3.62 -43.26
N SER A 396 7.28 4.74 -43.87
CA SER A 396 8.61 4.95 -44.47
C SER A 396 9.75 5.12 -43.47
N ASP A 397 9.47 5.39 -42.18
CA ASP A 397 10.50 5.51 -41.13
C ASP A 397 10.97 4.11 -40.70
N ASN A 398 11.47 3.33 -41.66
CA ASN A 398 11.92 1.95 -41.50
C ASN A 398 13.44 1.89 -41.23
N SER A 399 14.02 0.69 -41.16
CA SER A 399 15.45 0.50 -40.85
C SER A 399 16.44 1.07 -41.88
N GLU A 400 15.99 1.40 -43.09
CA GLU A 400 16.82 1.98 -44.15
C GLU A 400 16.72 3.51 -44.20
N ALA A 401 15.70 4.08 -43.54
CA ALA A 401 15.53 5.52 -43.40
C ALA A 401 16.44 6.11 -42.31
N PRO A 402 16.72 7.43 -42.35
CA PRO A 402 17.36 8.13 -41.24
C PRO A 402 16.65 7.84 -39.91
N ALA A 403 17.43 7.72 -38.83
CA ALA A 403 16.86 7.44 -37.53
C ALA A 403 16.11 8.68 -37.01
N VAL A 404 14.88 8.48 -36.56
CA VAL A 404 14.01 9.55 -36.07
C VAL A 404 13.46 9.21 -34.70
N ALA A 405 13.07 10.24 -33.94
CA ALA A 405 12.44 10.10 -32.63
C ALA A 405 11.31 11.12 -32.45
N VAL A 406 10.36 10.75 -31.60
CA VAL A 406 9.33 11.65 -31.06
C VAL A 406 9.60 11.80 -29.57
N VAL A 407 9.50 13.01 -29.03
CA VAL A 407 9.74 13.30 -27.61
C VAL A 407 8.48 13.84 -26.97
N ASN A 408 8.37 13.81 -25.63
CA ASN A 408 7.26 14.50 -24.95
C ASN A 408 7.60 15.97 -24.60
N GLU A 409 6.57 16.75 -24.26
CA GLU A 409 6.71 18.14 -23.81
C GLU A 409 7.71 18.28 -22.65
N ALA A 410 7.69 17.36 -21.66
CA ALA A 410 8.59 17.42 -20.51
C ALA A 410 10.07 17.32 -20.89
N LEU A 411 10.41 16.52 -21.92
CA LEU A 411 11.76 16.47 -22.45
C LEU A 411 12.10 17.76 -23.19
N ALA A 412 11.19 18.24 -24.03
CA ALA A 412 11.35 19.49 -24.77
C ALA A 412 11.63 20.68 -23.83
N GLU A 413 10.82 20.85 -22.79
CA GLU A 413 10.96 21.92 -21.79
C GLU A 413 12.27 21.81 -21.01
N ARG A 414 12.70 20.60 -20.64
CA ARG A 414 13.87 20.40 -19.79
C ARG A 414 15.19 20.55 -20.55
N TYR A 415 15.27 20.02 -21.76
CA TYR A 415 16.54 19.92 -22.50
C TYR A 415 16.64 20.89 -23.68
N PHE A 416 15.51 21.45 -24.14
CA PHE A 416 15.45 22.45 -25.20
C PHE A 416 14.72 23.74 -24.76
N PRO A 417 15.00 24.32 -23.57
CA PRO A 417 14.22 25.47 -23.04
C PRO A 417 14.35 26.75 -23.88
N LYS A 418 15.38 26.85 -24.72
CA LYS A 418 15.70 28.03 -25.55
C LYS A 418 15.75 27.72 -27.05
N ALA A 419 15.46 26.49 -27.44
CA ALA A 419 15.64 26.02 -28.81
C ALA A 419 14.42 25.21 -29.25
N HIS A 420 14.11 25.25 -30.54
CA HIS A 420 13.02 24.45 -31.08
C HIS A 420 13.43 22.96 -31.05
N PRO A 421 12.64 22.05 -30.45
CA PRO A 421 13.03 20.65 -30.27
C PRO A 421 13.08 19.90 -31.60
N ILE A 422 12.26 20.28 -32.59
CA ILE A 422 12.24 19.64 -33.91
C ILE A 422 13.53 19.93 -34.67
N GLY A 423 14.10 18.91 -35.31
CA GLY A 423 15.36 18.96 -36.04
C GLY A 423 16.60 18.80 -35.15
N MET A 424 16.42 18.78 -33.82
CA MET A 424 17.51 18.48 -32.90
C MET A 424 17.97 17.05 -33.06
N LYS A 425 19.27 16.84 -32.91
CA LYS A 425 19.92 15.55 -33.12
C LYS A 425 20.36 14.95 -31.79
N LEU A 426 19.93 13.74 -31.55
CA LEU A 426 20.24 12.91 -30.40
C LEU A 426 21.11 11.73 -30.83
N ARG A 427 21.83 11.15 -29.88
CA ARG A 427 22.62 9.95 -30.09
C ARG A 427 22.69 9.13 -28.82
N PHE A 428 22.84 7.81 -28.96
CA PHE A 428 23.17 6.98 -27.81
C PHE A 428 24.61 7.24 -27.39
N VAL A 429 24.85 7.36 -26.08
CA VAL A 429 26.21 7.52 -25.57
C VAL A 429 27.06 6.31 -26.01
N GLY A 430 28.19 6.58 -26.64
CA GLY A 430 29.12 5.55 -27.17
C GLY A 430 28.80 5.04 -28.58
N ASP A 431 27.67 5.43 -29.18
CA ASP A 431 27.42 5.23 -30.62
C ASP A 431 27.90 6.48 -31.36
N THR A 432 28.89 6.41 -32.24
CA THR A 432 29.35 7.58 -33.01
C THR A 432 28.68 7.72 -34.37
N ASN A 433 28.04 6.66 -34.87
CA ASN A 433 27.61 6.55 -36.26
C ASN A 433 26.11 6.80 -36.45
N ARG A 434 25.28 6.56 -35.42
CA ARG A 434 23.82 6.68 -35.54
C ARG A 434 23.30 7.98 -34.94
N THR A 435 23.01 8.95 -35.81
CA THR A 435 22.33 10.19 -35.43
C THR A 435 20.82 10.01 -35.50
N ILE A 436 20.10 10.49 -34.48
CA ILE A 436 18.64 10.40 -34.37
C ILE A 436 18.04 11.80 -34.36
N GLU A 437 17.19 12.11 -35.34
CA GLU A 437 16.54 13.43 -35.43
C GLU A 437 15.19 13.45 -34.71
N VAL A 438 14.92 14.50 -33.93
CA VAL A 438 13.61 14.72 -33.32
C VAL A 438 12.65 15.28 -34.36
N VAL A 439 11.59 14.54 -34.68
CA VAL A 439 10.61 14.90 -35.74
C VAL A 439 9.23 15.29 -35.21
N GLY A 440 8.97 15.11 -33.92
CA GLY A 440 7.69 15.46 -33.32
C GLY A 440 7.74 15.54 -31.80
N VAL A 441 6.79 16.28 -31.24
CA VAL A 441 6.58 16.45 -29.82
C VAL A 441 5.14 16.05 -29.47
N VAL A 442 4.98 15.19 -28.46
CA VAL A 442 3.67 14.73 -27.97
C VAL A 442 3.36 15.25 -26.57
N SER A 443 2.07 15.31 -26.26
CA SER A 443 1.58 15.73 -24.96
C SER A 443 2.08 14.83 -23.84
N ASN A 444 2.33 15.41 -22.67
CA ASN A 444 2.80 14.68 -21.50
C ASN A 444 1.85 13.55 -21.04
N THR A 445 2.42 12.37 -20.78
CA THR A 445 1.73 11.17 -20.28
C THR A 445 2.30 10.71 -18.94
N ARG A 446 1.45 10.10 -18.10
CA ARG A 446 1.83 9.49 -16.82
C ARG A 446 2.05 8.00 -17.00
N THR A 447 3.27 7.65 -17.37
CA THR A 447 3.58 6.32 -17.89
C THR A 447 4.10 5.37 -16.83
N GLU A 448 4.96 5.81 -15.92
CA GLU A 448 5.54 4.97 -14.85
C GLU A 448 4.51 4.68 -13.74
N ALA A 449 3.99 5.74 -13.13
CA ALA A 449 2.94 5.64 -12.12
C ALA A 449 1.96 6.80 -12.27
N LEU A 450 0.66 6.52 -12.07
CA LEU A 450 -0.38 7.56 -12.09
C LEU A 450 -0.10 8.70 -11.11
N SER A 451 0.57 8.43 -9.99
CA SER A 451 0.88 9.46 -9.00
C SER A 451 2.10 10.32 -9.36
N GLN A 452 2.96 9.86 -10.26
CA GLN A 452 4.16 10.59 -10.66
C GLN A 452 3.82 11.52 -11.82
N ARG A 453 4.45 12.71 -11.82
CA ARG A 453 4.33 13.64 -12.95
C ARG A 453 4.99 13.01 -14.19
N ALA A 454 4.64 13.52 -15.36
CA ALA A 454 5.30 13.11 -16.59
C ALA A 454 6.80 13.44 -16.49
N GLU A 455 7.64 12.43 -16.74
CA GLU A 455 9.08 12.60 -16.87
C GLU A 455 9.45 12.73 -18.36
N PRO A 456 10.63 13.28 -18.70
CA PRO A 456 11.15 13.27 -20.06
C PRO A 456 11.17 11.85 -20.66
N GLU A 457 10.57 11.65 -21.83
CA GLU A 457 10.51 10.35 -22.52
C GLU A 457 10.84 10.48 -24.01
N ILE A 458 11.44 9.44 -24.58
CA ILE A 458 11.71 9.32 -26.02
C ILE A 458 10.97 8.11 -26.60
N TYR A 459 10.32 8.34 -27.74
CA TYR A 459 9.68 7.33 -28.58
C TYR A 459 10.52 7.12 -29.84
N PHE A 460 10.70 5.85 -30.22
CA PHE A 460 11.36 5.43 -31.46
C PHE A 460 10.40 4.64 -32.36
N PRO A 461 10.61 4.68 -33.69
CA PRO A 461 9.90 3.81 -34.62
C PRO A 461 10.12 2.34 -34.27
N PHE A 462 9.03 1.58 -34.21
CA PHE A 462 9.05 0.14 -33.97
C PHE A 462 9.97 -0.61 -34.94
N TRP A 463 9.89 -0.26 -36.23
CA TRP A 463 10.60 -0.93 -37.32
C TRP A 463 12.11 -0.68 -37.35
N GLN A 464 12.58 0.32 -36.61
CA GLN A 464 13.99 0.65 -36.42
C GLN A 464 14.56 0.09 -35.10
N SER A 465 13.71 -0.49 -34.25
CA SER A 465 14.06 -1.07 -32.95
C SER A 465 14.32 -2.57 -33.06
N SER A 466 15.20 -3.08 -32.19
CA SER A 466 15.59 -4.50 -32.13
C SER A 466 14.91 -5.27 -30.99
N ALA A 467 13.88 -4.72 -30.34
CA ALA A 467 13.34 -5.31 -29.11
C ALA A 467 12.33 -6.46 -29.33
N PHE A 468 12.39 -7.46 -28.45
CA PHE A 468 11.93 -8.83 -28.71
C PHE A 468 10.53 -9.19 -28.21
N SER A 469 10.00 -8.49 -27.20
CA SER A 469 8.62 -8.67 -26.71
C SER A 469 7.96 -7.32 -26.57
N LYS A 470 6.70 -7.27 -27.02
CA LYS A 470 5.98 -6.04 -27.26
C LYS A 470 4.52 -6.25 -26.87
N HIS A 471 3.92 -5.24 -26.28
CA HIS A 471 2.49 -5.23 -26.10
C HIS A 471 1.83 -4.90 -27.43
N LEU A 472 0.84 -5.68 -27.83
CA LEU A 472 -0.13 -5.28 -28.83
C LEU A 472 -1.26 -4.58 -28.10
N ILE A 473 -1.53 -3.34 -28.49
CA ILE A 473 -2.74 -2.61 -28.11
C ILE A 473 -3.74 -2.63 -29.25
N VAL A 474 -5.01 -2.81 -28.92
CA VAL A 474 -6.11 -2.83 -29.87
C VAL A 474 -7.22 -1.92 -29.35
N ARG A 475 -7.42 -0.78 -29.99
CA ARG A 475 -8.56 0.10 -29.74
C ARG A 475 -9.77 -0.44 -30.47
N THR A 476 -10.88 -0.55 -29.75
CA THR A 476 -12.10 -1.20 -30.20
C THR A 476 -13.29 -0.23 -30.16
N SER A 477 -14.33 -0.50 -30.94
CA SER A 477 -15.58 0.29 -30.93
C SER A 477 -16.54 -0.11 -29.80
N SER A 478 -16.40 -1.34 -29.28
CA SER A 478 -17.24 -1.95 -28.24
C SER A 478 -16.39 -2.50 -27.08
N ASP A 479 -16.94 -3.39 -26.25
CA ASP A 479 -16.17 -4.02 -25.17
C ASP A 479 -14.97 -4.83 -25.73
N PRO A 480 -13.72 -4.45 -25.42
CA PRO A 480 -12.51 -5.08 -25.94
C PRO A 480 -12.37 -6.55 -25.51
N ARG A 481 -13.04 -6.96 -24.42
CA ARG A 481 -12.99 -8.35 -23.93
C ARG A 481 -13.57 -9.35 -24.92
N GLN A 482 -14.53 -8.92 -25.74
CA GLN A 482 -15.17 -9.77 -26.75
C GLN A 482 -14.23 -10.09 -27.92
N LEU A 483 -13.28 -9.19 -28.22
CA LEU A 483 -12.30 -9.37 -29.29
C LEU A 483 -11.06 -10.15 -28.86
N ALA A 484 -10.85 -10.35 -27.55
CA ALA A 484 -9.65 -11.00 -27.01
C ALA A 484 -9.36 -12.39 -27.64
N ALA A 485 -10.37 -13.26 -27.71
CA ALA A 485 -10.21 -14.60 -28.27
C ALA A 485 -9.97 -14.57 -29.79
N ILE A 486 -10.60 -13.62 -30.50
CA ILE A 486 -10.45 -13.44 -31.94
C ILE A 486 -9.04 -12.93 -32.26
N VAL A 487 -8.60 -11.87 -31.58
CA VAL A 487 -7.23 -11.32 -31.73
C VAL A 487 -6.19 -12.39 -31.45
N LYS A 488 -6.35 -13.16 -30.37
CA LYS A 488 -5.44 -14.27 -30.05
C LYS A 488 -5.39 -15.32 -31.17
N ARG A 489 -6.53 -15.69 -31.74
CA ARG A 489 -6.60 -16.63 -32.86
C ARG A 489 -5.90 -16.08 -34.11
N GLU A 490 -6.10 -14.80 -34.44
CA GLU A 490 -5.42 -14.17 -35.58
C GLU A 490 -3.90 -14.17 -35.39
N LEU A 491 -3.40 -13.88 -34.20
CA LEU A 491 -1.96 -13.96 -33.91
C LEU A 491 -1.41 -15.39 -34.09
N HIS A 492 -2.10 -16.40 -33.57
CA HIS A 492 -1.70 -17.80 -33.76
C HIS A 492 -1.84 -18.28 -35.22
N SER A 493 -2.67 -17.64 -36.03
CA SER A 493 -2.77 -17.93 -37.46
C SER A 493 -1.58 -17.41 -38.27
N VAL A 494 -0.89 -16.36 -37.77
CA VAL A 494 0.35 -15.84 -38.36
C VAL A 494 1.53 -16.73 -37.94
N ASP A 495 1.63 -17.05 -36.65
CA ASP A 495 2.61 -17.97 -36.10
C ASP A 495 1.99 -18.76 -34.92
N PRO A 496 1.75 -20.08 -35.09
CA PRO A 496 1.19 -20.91 -34.02
C PRO A 496 2.06 -20.97 -32.76
N THR A 497 3.36 -20.70 -32.89
CA THR A 497 4.32 -20.74 -31.78
C THR A 497 4.36 -19.45 -30.97
N ALA A 498 3.74 -18.36 -31.45
CA ALA A 498 3.71 -17.08 -30.76
C ALA A 498 3.04 -17.20 -29.37
N ALA A 499 3.72 -16.73 -28.33
CA ALA A 499 3.16 -16.68 -26.99
C ALA A 499 2.29 -15.42 -26.85
N VAL A 500 1.04 -15.61 -26.44
CA VAL A 500 0.07 -14.54 -26.16
C VAL A 500 -0.34 -14.60 -24.70
N GLU A 501 0.09 -13.61 -23.94
CA GLU A 501 0.00 -13.55 -22.48
C GLU A 501 -0.62 -12.23 -22.01
N HIS A 502 -0.99 -12.17 -20.72
CA HIS A 502 -1.46 -10.95 -20.06
C HIS A 502 -2.55 -10.17 -20.82
N VAL A 503 -3.54 -10.89 -21.35
CA VAL A 503 -4.67 -10.28 -22.08
C VAL A 503 -5.55 -9.52 -21.09
N LYS A 504 -5.44 -8.20 -21.08
CA LYS A 504 -6.12 -7.28 -20.15
C LYS A 504 -6.65 -6.06 -20.88
N THR A 505 -7.63 -5.37 -20.30
CA THR A 505 -8.00 -4.05 -20.80
C THR A 505 -7.09 -2.98 -20.19
N MET A 506 -6.88 -1.84 -20.86
CA MET A 506 -6.15 -0.71 -20.25
C MET A 506 -6.83 -0.18 -18.98
N THR A 507 -8.15 -0.39 -18.84
CA THR A 507 -8.87 -0.10 -17.59
C THR A 507 -8.49 -1.06 -16.47
N ASP A 508 -8.25 -2.33 -16.76
CA ASP A 508 -7.79 -3.32 -15.77
C ASP A 508 -6.34 -3.04 -15.35
N ILE A 509 -5.44 -2.75 -16.31
CA ILE A 509 -4.05 -2.34 -16.03
C ILE A 509 -4.03 -1.10 -15.12
N ARG A 510 -4.86 -0.10 -15.43
CA ARG A 510 -5.00 1.10 -14.59
C ARG A 510 -5.52 0.80 -13.18
N ARG A 511 -6.43 -0.17 -13.02
CA ARG A 511 -6.97 -0.57 -11.71
C ARG A 511 -5.90 -1.30 -10.89
N GLU A 512 -5.12 -2.17 -11.52
CA GLU A 512 -4.03 -2.90 -10.88
C GLU A 512 -2.90 -1.96 -10.43
N SER A 513 -2.57 -0.93 -11.22
CA SER A 513 -1.53 0.05 -10.86
C SER A 513 -1.84 0.86 -9.59
N VAL A 514 -3.11 0.92 -9.16
CA VAL A 514 -3.54 1.59 -7.90
C VAL A 514 -4.00 0.59 -6.82
N ALA A 515 -3.85 -0.71 -7.07
CA ALA A 515 -4.30 -1.76 -6.16
C ALA A 515 -3.63 -1.68 -4.77
N PRO A 516 -2.30 -1.44 -4.62
CA PRO A 516 -1.67 -1.34 -3.31
C PRO A 516 -2.26 -0.22 -2.43
N ARG A 517 -2.54 0.95 -3.02
CA ARG A 517 -3.16 2.08 -2.31
C ARG A 517 -4.62 1.81 -1.97
N THR A 518 -5.36 1.19 -2.90
CA THR A 518 -6.74 0.77 -2.68
C THR A 518 -6.82 -0.27 -1.56
N PHE A 519 -5.83 -1.17 -1.48
CA PHE A 519 -5.73 -2.18 -0.44
C PHE A 519 -5.50 -1.56 0.94
N ALA A 520 -4.50 -0.67 1.09
CA ALA A 520 -4.29 0.06 2.35
C ALA A 520 -5.49 0.91 2.75
N MET A 521 -6.14 1.57 1.78
CA MET A 521 -7.37 2.32 2.03
C MET A 521 -8.46 1.43 2.63
N ARG A 522 -8.75 0.27 2.01
CA ARG A 522 -9.78 -0.66 2.51
C ARG A 522 -9.48 -1.17 3.91
N LEU A 523 -8.22 -1.51 4.21
CA LEU A 523 -7.81 -1.93 5.54
C LEU A 523 -7.96 -0.83 6.57
N LEU A 524 -7.49 0.38 6.26
CA LEU A 524 -7.54 1.50 7.20
C LEU A 524 -8.98 1.95 7.46
N VAL A 525 -9.85 1.92 6.45
CA VAL A 525 -11.30 2.10 6.61
C VAL A 525 -11.87 1.02 7.54
N GLY A 526 -11.53 -0.26 7.32
CA GLY A 526 -11.95 -1.35 8.20
C GLY A 526 -11.51 -1.15 9.65
N PHE A 527 -10.25 -0.77 9.88
CA PHE A 527 -9.73 -0.46 11.22
C PHE A 527 -10.42 0.75 11.85
N ALA A 528 -10.68 1.81 11.09
CA ALA A 528 -11.40 2.98 11.56
C ALA A 528 -12.86 2.66 11.94
N LEU A 529 -13.53 1.77 11.21
CA LEU A 529 -14.88 1.28 11.55
C LEU A 529 -14.85 0.46 12.86
N VAL A 530 -13.91 -0.47 13.01
CA VAL A 530 -13.75 -1.25 14.25
C VAL A 530 -13.42 -0.33 15.43
N ALA A 531 -12.51 0.62 15.24
CA ALA A 531 -12.14 1.60 16.25
C ALA A 531 -13.34 2.49 16.65
N SER A 532 -14.17 2.92 15.69
CA SER A 532 -15.39 3.70 15.96
C SER A 532 -16.41 2.91 16.76
N ALA A 533 -16.63 1.63 16.45
CA ALA A 533 -17.49 0.75 17.22
C ALA A 533 -16.95 0.52 18.65
N LEU A 534 -15.64 0.35 18.80
CA LEU A 534 -15.00 0.24 20.11
C LEU A 534 -15.10 1.54 20.91
N ALA A 535 -14.90 2.70 20.28
CA ALA A 535 -15.04 4.00 20.93
C ALA A 535 -16.49 4.23 21.39
N LEU A 536 -17.48 3.83 20.58
CA LEU A 536 -18.90 3.87 20.95
C LEU A 536 -19.14 3.10 22.26
N VAL A 537 -18.63 1.87 22.36
CA VAL A 537 -18.75 1.04 23.56
C VAL A 537 -18.02 1.67 24.76
N GLY A 538 -16.82 2.22 24.56
CA GLY A 538 -16.03 2.87 25.59
C GLY A 538 -16.72 4.12 26.17
N ILE A 539 -17.18 5.02 25.31
CA ILE A 539 -17.91 6.24 25.70
C ILE A 539 -19.20 5.87 26.44
N TYR A 540 -19.97 4.92 25.89
CA TYR A 540 -21.16 4.41 26.54
C TYR A 540 -20.86 3.85 27.94
N GLY A 541 -19.81 3.04 28.08
CA GLY A 541 -19.40 2.45 29.36
C GLY A 541 -19.06 3.51 30.41
N VAL A 542 -18.27 4.52 30.03
CA VAL A 542 -17.89 5.63 30.93
C VAL A 542 -19.10 6.46 31.34
N LEU A 543 -19.97 6.82 30.39
CA LEU A 543 -21.16 7.63 30.70
C LEU A 543 -22.19 6.84 31.51
N SER A 544 -22.45 5.58 31.18
CA SER A 544 -23.38 4.73 31.92
C SER A 544 -22.93 4.54 33.37
N LEU A 545 -21.62 4.40 33.62
CA LEU A 545 -21.09 4.34 34.99
C LEU A 545 -21.20 5.69 35.69
N SER A 546 -20.89 6.79 34.98
CA SER A 546 -20.99 8.14 35.52
C SER A 546 -22.42 8.49 35.95
N VAL A 547 -23.41 8.10 35.14
CA VAL A 547 -24.84 8.21 35.43
C VAL A 547 -25.22 7.32 36.62
N GLY A 548 -24.85 6.03 36.60
CA GLY A 548 -25.15 5.11 37.70
C GLY A 548 -24.57 5.54 39.04
N ALA A 549 -23.38 6.12 39.04
CA ALA A 549 -22.75 6.66 40.25
C ALA A 549 -23.36 8.00 40.72
N ARG A 550 -24.22 8.63 39.90
CA ARG A 550 -24.95 9.87 40.21
C ARG A 550 -26.45 9.66 40.31
N THR A 551 -26.96 8.44 40.26
CA THR A 551 -28.41 8.18 40.30
C THR A 551 -29.10 8.84 41.49
N LYS A 552 -28.50 8.82 42.69
CA LYS A 552 -29.05 9.52 43.88
C LYS A 552 -29.04 11.05 43.73
N GLU A 553 -27.97 11.62 43.20
CA GLU A 553 -27.88 13.07 42.93
C GLU A 553 -28.91 13.50 41.87
N ILE A 554 -29.06 12.71 40.80
CA ILE A 554 -30.01 12.93 39.72
C ILE A 554 -31.45 12.80 40.25
N ALA A 555 -31.73 11.77 41.07
CA ALA A 555 -33.02 11.58 41.72
C ALA A 555 -33.39 12.73 42.65
N VAL A 556 -32.44 13.22 43.47
CA VAL A 556 -32.66 14.42 44.31
C VAL A 556 -32.95 15.64 43.46
N ARG A 557 -32.20 15.85 42.36
CA ARG A 557 -32.46 16.98 41.43
C ARG A 557 -33.84 16.90 40.78
N ILE A 558 -34.26 15.71 40.35
CA ILE A 558 -35.60 15.49 39.80
C ILE A 558 -36.67 15.75 40.89
N ALA A 559 -36.44 15.29 42.12
CA ALA A 559 -37.36 15.49 43.24
C ALA A 559 -37.53 16.97 43.65
N ILE A 560 -36.49 17.80 43.49
CA ILE A 560 -36.56 19.26 43.71
C ILE A 560 -37.07 20.04 42.47
N GLY A 561 -37.50 19.34 41.41
CA GLY A 561 -38.16 19.95 40.24
C GLY A 561 -37.29 20.15 39.00
N ALA A 562 -36.09 19.56 38.92
CA ALA A 562 -35.26 19.64 37.72
C ALA A 562 -35.98 19.03 36.50
N GLN A 563 -35.98 19.77 35.38
CA GLN A 563 -36.63 19.31 34.16
C GLN A 563 -35.80 18.26 33.43
N TRP A 564 -36.48 17.37 32.68
CA TRP A 564 -35.87 16.33 31.84
C TRP A 564 -34.69 16.86 30.98
N HIS A 565 -34.84 18.05 30.39
CA HIS A 565 -33.83 18.67 29.53
C HIS A 565 -32.56 19.10 30.29
N GLU A 566 -32.67 19.42 31.57
CA GLU A 566 -31.53 19.82 32.41
C GLU A 566 -30.64 18.63 32.75
N VAL A 567 -31.26 17.48 33.05
CA VAL A 567 -30.55 16.21 33.24
C VAL A 567 -29.89 15.76 31.93
N LEU A 568 -30.61 15.87 30.81
CA LEU A 568 -30.07 15.53 29.49
C LEU A 568 -28.85 16.42 29.14
N ARG A 569 -28.95 17.74 29.32
CA ARG A 569 -27.86 18.69 29.05
C ARG A 569 -26.64 18.43 29.91
N MET A 570 -26.83 18.00 31.15
CA MET A 570 -25.73 17.66 32.06
C MET A 570 -24.94 16.45 31.57
N VAL A 571 -25.64 15.36 31.23
CA VAL A 571 -25.01 14.11 30.75
C VAL A 571 -24.37 14.31 29.39
N LEU A 572 -25.09 14.97 28.46
CA LEU A 572 -24.55 15.30 27.14
C LEU A 572 -23.34 16.22 27.24
N GLY A 573 -23.37 17.25 28.11
CA GLY A 573 -22.24 18.16 28.31
C GLY A 573 -20.97 17.47 28.79
N GLU A 574 -21.10 16.42 29.61
CA GLU A 574 -19.96 15.59 30.03
C GLU A 574 -19.39 14.77 28.86
N GLY A 575 -20.26 14.14 28.07
CA GLY A 575 -19.86 13.41 26.86
C GLY A 575 -19.19 14.33 25.83
N PHE A 576 -19.78 15.49 25.56
CA PHE A 576 -19.23 16.47 24.61
C PHE A 576 -17.87 17.03 25.05
N ARG A 577 -17.61 17.19 26.35
CA ARG A 577 -16.28 17.59 26.85
C ARG A 577 -15.22 16.53 26.54
N LEU A 578 -15.53 15.25 26.75
CA LEU A 578 -14.64 14.14 26.41
C LEU A 578 -14.38 14.08 24.91
N ILE A 579 -15.44 14.24 24.10
CA ILE A 579 -15.33 14.29 22.64
C ILE A 579 -14.47 15.47 22.20
N ALA A 580 -14.70 16.68 22.71
CA ALA A 580 -13.94 17.87 22.33
C ALA A 580 -12.44 17.73 22.66
N LEU A 581 -12.10 17.29 23.88
CA LEU A 581 -10.71 17.04 24.27
C LEU A 581 -10.06 15.95 23.42
N GLY A 582 -10.80 14.85 23.19
CA GLY A 582 -10.31 13.74 22.38
C GLY A 582 -10.13 14.14 20.91
N VAL A 583 -11.00 15.00 20.37
CA VAL A 583 -10.87 15.53 19.01
C VAL A 583 -9.65 16.43 18.87
N LEU A 584 -9.41 17.32 19.84
CA LEU A 584 -8.20 18.16 19.84
C LEU A 584 -6.93 17.31 19.88
N LEU A 585 -6.87 16.36 20.81
CA LEU A 585 -5.71 15.46 20.94
C LEU A 585 -5.56 14.56 19.71
N GLY A 586 -6.67 14.03 19.19
CA GLY A 586 -6.70 13.18 18.02
C GLY A 586 -6.27 13.92 16.76
N ALA A 587 -6.61 15.19 16.60
CA ALA A 587 -6.12 16.01 15.49
C ALA A 587 -4.59 16.17 15.54
N ILE A 588 -4.01 16.41 16.72
CA ILE A 588 -2.54 16.49 16.91
C ILE A 588 -1.87 15.16 16.54
N ILE A 589 -2.42 14.04 17.03
CA ILE A 589 -1.94 12.69 16.72
C ILE A 589 -2.07 12.40 15.22
N ALA A 590 -3.20 12.74 14.62
CA ALA A 590 -3.49 12.51 13.20
C ALA A 590 -2.53 13.28 12.29
N VAL A 591 -2.26 14.55 12.57
CA VAL A 591 -1.31 15.35 11.80
C VAL A 591 0.11 14.79 11.93
N SER A 592 0.48 14.35 13.14
CA SER A 592 1.80 13.76 13.41
C SER A 592 1.99 12.43 12.67
N LEU A 593 0.99 11.54 12.74
CA LEU A 593 1.00 10.25 12.04
C LEU A 593 0.81 10.40 10.52
N GLY A 594 0.10 11.43 10.07
CA GLY A 594 -0.14 11.70 8.65
C GLY A 594 1.15 11.94 7.88
N ARG A 595 2.21 12.43 8.53
CA ARG A 595 3.56 12.54 7.94
C ARG A 595 4.15 11.18 7.57
N VAL A 596 3.85 10.13 8.34
CA VAL A 596 4.28 8.75 8.02
C VAL A 596 3.58 8.25 6.75
N LEU A 597 2.34 8.69 6.51
CA LEU A 597 1.57 8.34 5.33
C LEU A 597 1.86 9.23 4.12
N GLU A 598 2.67 10.28 4.24
CA GLU A 598 2.88 11.29 3.19
C GLU A 598 3.32 10.68 1.85
N THR A 599 4.17 9.65 1.89
CA THR A 599 4.63 8.91 0.69
C THR A 599 3.52 8.14 -0.04
N PHE A 600 2.39 7.87 0.64
CA PHE A 600 1.21 7.22 0.06
C PHE A 600 0.17 8.22 -0.43
N LEU A 601 0.20 9.46 0.05
CA LEU A 601 -0.79 10.48 -0.28
C LEU A 601 -0.57 10.99 -1.72
N PHE A 602 -1.68 11.20 -2.44
CA PHE A 602 -1.67 11.83 -3.75
C PHE A 602 -2.61 13.04 -3.75
N GLU A 603 -2.04 14.22 -3.96
CA GLU A 603 -2.77 15.51 -3.92
C GLU A 603 -3.61 15.67 -2.64
N ALA A 604 -3.09 15.14 -1.53
CA ALA A 604 -3.67 15.26 -0.19
C ALA A 604 -2.54 15.62 0.78
N LYS A 605 -2.78 16.61 1.64
CA LYS A 605 -1.83 17.01 2.67
C LYS A 605 -2.20 16.35 4.01
N PRO A 606 -1.23 15.93 4.83
CA PRO A 606 -1.50 15.37 6.16
C PRO A 606 -2.35 16.27 7.06
N ALA A 607 -2.22 17.59 6.93
CA ALA A 607 -2.96 18.60 7.70
C ALA A 607 -4.11 19.25 6.90
N ASP A 608 -4.72 18.53 5.96
CA ASP A 608 -5.85 19.05 5.18
C ASP A 608 -7.08 19.34 6.08
N PRO A 609 -7.54 20.60 6.17
CA PRO A 609 -8.62 21.00 7.08
C PRO A 609 -9.96 20.32 6.77
N ILE A 610 -10.23 20.05 5.49
CA ILE A 610 -11.48 19.41 5.06
C ILE A 610 -11.53 17.97 5.56
N THR A 611 -10.43 17.23 5.43
CA THR A 611 -10.33 15.84 5.91
C THR A 611 -10.41 15.77 7.43
N LEU A 612 -9.71 16.67 8.15
CA LEU A 612 -9.78 16.76 9.61
C LEU A 612 -11.18 17.11 10.09
N GLY A 613 -11.81 18.13 9.51
CA GLY A 613 -13.17 18.56 9.84
C GLY A 613 -14.21 17.48 9.55
N GLY A 614 -14.10 16.82 8.39
CA GLY A 614 -14.99 15.71 8.02
C GLY A 614 -14.87 14.51 8.97
N ALA A 615 -13.64 14.09 9.31
CA ALA A 615 -13.42 13.01 10.27
C ALA A 615 -13.92 13.37 11.67
N ALA A 616 -13.70 14.60 12.13
CA ALA A 616 -14.20 15.09 13.40
C ALA A 616 -15.74 15.12 13.45
N LEU A 617 -16.39 15.52 12.34
CA LEU A 617 -17.86 15.52 12.24
C LEU A 617 -18.43 14.11 12.29
N VAL A 618 -17.85 13.16 11.53
CA VAL A 618 -18.24 11.75 11.56
C VAL A 618 -18.07 11.19 12.96
N PHE A 619 -16.94 11.46 13.62
CA PHE A 619 -16.72 11.01 14.98
C PHE A 619 -17.69 11.66 15.98
N ALA A 620 -17.98 12.96 15.83
CA ALA A 620 -18.95 13.66 16.68
C ALA A 620 -20.35 13.05 16.54
N ALA A 621 -20.75 12.60 15.35
CA ALA A 621 -22.00 11.87 15.14
C ALA A 621 -22.00 10.51 15.88
N VAL A 622 -20.91 9.73 15.77
CA VAL A 622 -20.74 8.46 16.50
C VAL A 622 -20.77 8.68 18.01
N GLY A 623 -20.02 9.66 18.51
CA GLY A 623 -19.97 10.02 19.93
C GLY A 623 -21.32 10.49 20.45
N SER A 624 -22.04 11.31 19.68
CA SER A 624 -23.40 11.73 20.03
C SER A 624 -24.33 10.52 20.17
N LEU A 625 -24.28 9.57 19.23
CA LEU A 625 -25.05 8.33 19.30
C LEU A 625 -24.75 7.54 20.59
N ALA A 626 -23.47 7.50 21.01
CA ALA A 626 -23.05 6.84 22.25
C ALA A 626 -23.67 7.48 23.50
N CYS A 627 -23.81 8.80 23.48
CA CYS A 627 -24.30 9.61 24.59
C CYS A 627 -25.84 9.55 24.75
N LEU A 628 -26.58 9.29 23.67
CA LEU A 628 -28.05 9.33 23.68
C LEU A 628 -28.64 8.33 24.66
N LEU A 629 -28.26 7.04 24.57
CA LEU A 629 -28.86 5.99 25.40
C LEU A 629 -28.67 6.21 26.91
N PRO A 630 -27.44 6.49 27.41
CA PRO A 630 -27.22 6.79 28.82
C PRO A 630 -27.93 8.07 29.28
N ALA A 631 -28.03 9.10 28.44
CA ALA A 631 -28.74 10.34 28.76
C ALA A 631 -30.25 10.11 28.91
N PHE A 632 -30.86 9.34 27.99
CA PHE A 632 -32.26 8.95 28.09
C PHE A 632 -32.53 8.10 29.34
N ARG A 633 -31.63 7.17 29.69
CA ARG A 633 -31.76 6.39 30.93
C ARG A 633 -31.65 7.26 32.18
N ALA A 634 -30.71 8.21 32.21
CA ALA A 634 -30.53 9.11 33.34
C ALA A 634 -31.76 9.97 33.63
N ALA A 635 -32.42 10.46 32.58
CA ALA A 635 -33.55 11.34 32.73
C ALA A 635 -34.87 10.59 33.02
N ARG A 636 -34.94 9.26 32.79
CA ARG A 636 -36.08 8.39 33.15
C ARG A 636 -35.99 7.78 34.56
N VAL A 637 -35.03 8.20 35.38
CA VAL A 637 -34.88 7.68 36.73
C VAL A 637 -36.11 8.09 37.56
N ASP A 638 -36.80 7.11 38.15
CA ASP A 638 -37.86 7.37 39.13
C ASP A 638 -37.23 7.79 40.46
N PRO A 639 -37.49 9.02 40.96
CA PRO A 639 -36.92 9.50 42.21
C PRO A 639 -37.32 8.64 43.43
N MET A 640 -38.50 8.02 43.41
CA MET A 640 -39.01 7.20 44.53
C MET A 640 -38.33 5.83 44.60
N GLU A 641 -38.02 5.20 43.46
CA GLU A 641 -37.25 3.95 43.44
C GLU A 641 -35.76 4.20 43.77
N ALA A 642 -35.18 5.28 43.27
CA ALA A 642 -33.76 5.59 43.45
C ALA A 642 -33.38 5.95 44.89
N LEU A 643 -34.31 6.49 45.68
CA LEU A 643 -34.11 6.83 47.09
C LEU A 643 -34.35 5.64 48.05
N ARG A 644 -35.02 4.57 47.59
CA ARG A 644 -35.39 3.39 48.41
C ARG A 644 -34.32 2.29 48.48
N TYR A 645 -33.34 2.27 47.57
CA TYR A 645 -32.24 1.28 47.58
C TYR A 645 -31.12 1.67 48.57
N GLU A 646 -30.94 0.83 49.60
CA GLU A 646 -29.75 0.71 50.45
C GLU A 646 -28.83 -0.42 50.00
#